data_AF-A0A7S3ED77-F1
#
_entry.id   AF-A0A7S3ED77-F1
#
_cell.length_a   1.000
_cell.length_b   1.000
_cell.length_c   1.000
_cell.angle_alpha   90.00
_cell.angle_beta   90.00
_cell.angle_gamma   90.00
#
_symmetry.space_group_name_H-M   'P 1'
#
loop_
_entity.id
_entity.type
_entity.pdbx_description
1 polymer ?
#
loop_
_entity_poly.entity_id
_entity_poly.type
_entity_poly.pdbx_seq_one_letter_code
_entity_poly.pdbx_strand_id
1 'polypeptide(L)'
;MIEIGLSCRAALTAAVFKKSTNLSNSSRQNVTVGEIVNLMSNDTQRYVEVTQFLQQVWSGPLVIIVGLALLIRLVGVAALAGLALMLLTIPLQGKMFLWANSLRLEVMTHSDVRVKLMNEVLQGIKAVKLYAWEDSFEERIEEVREKEVKAIFKTSLLRGINFGIFSALPSIIAIVVLVIYSAQGNILTPEVVFPAIGYMNVLRFPLLLLPMLVTQLAQLKVSNKRLSALLEAGQMNEADRNWIDKEGSPEGGRVEVADGHFMWRIDRNDSLNKMKQKEKSTTKPQKKKRGLFRRRRESTGQGIAEDELEDVEEVDGVEEVEGVKEGEGLEEENGVMDEDTYELKNINFTAEPGEFVAIVGAVGSGKSSLISAILGEVSKLEGTVDVRGSVAYAAQTPWIFNDTLRSNIIFGETDDDAIYSKTIYATALENDLEALPAGDQTEIGEKGINLSGGQKQRVSIARAVYTDADIYILDDPLSAVDAHAGEHIFQECFRKQLRKKTRILVTNQLQFLPYTDRVYVMKGGRIVDAGTFAELNRKGTHLSQIMEAFGSTLQATVTKYDTEESEAEKGSDLLNFAHTMDMLAMKEKEKQDGRLVNAEARAHGGISQSVWLDYFRAGGEESLSGGISNRRSGLSCLAEKLSETHPLMKRCN
;
A
#
# COMPACT_ATOMS: atom_id res chain seq x y z
N MET A 1 1.62 17.16 27.29
CA MET A 1 2.27 15.90 26.84
C MET A 1 1.51 15.24 25.71
N ILE A 2 0.23 14.88 25.89
CA ILE A 2 -0.58 14.28 24.81
C ILE A 2 -0.64 15.20 23.58
N GLU A 3 -0.85 16.50 23.78
CA GLU A 3 -0.85 17.50 22.72
C GLU A 3 0.47 17.51 21.92
N ILE A 4 1.61 17.52 22.61
CA ILE A 4 2.94 17.44 21.97
C ILE A 4 3.06 16.16 21.12
N GLY A 5 2.60 15.02 21.64
CA GLY A 5 2.57 13.75 20.91
C GLY A 5 1.74 13.82 19.63
N LEU A 6 0.52 14.39 19.73
CA LEU A 6 -0.39 14.57 18.61
C LEU A 6 0.18 15.54 17.55
N SER A 7 0.77 16.66 17.97
CA SER A 7 1.44 17.60 17.07
C SER A 7 2.63 16.94 16.35
N CYS A 8 3.43 16.13 17.06
CA CYS A 8 4.53 15.38 16.47
C CYS A 8 4.02 14.38 15.41
N ARG A 9 2.95 13.65 15.72
CA ARG A 9 2.30 12.73 14.78
C ARG A 9 1.83 13.46 13.53
N ALA A 10 1.11 14.58 13.68
CA ALA A 10 0.60 15.36 12.55
C ALA A 10 1.75 15.87 11.65
N ALA A 11 2.81 16.41 12.26
CA ALA A 11 3.98 16.89 11.53
C ALA A 11 4.71 15.76 10.77
N LEU A 12 4.90 14.60 11.41
CA LEU A 12 5.52 13.44 10.76
C LEU A 12 4.66 12.87 9.64
N THR A 13 3.34 12.77 9.83
CA THR A 13 2.41 12.34 8.78
C THR A 13 2.47 13.28 7.58
N ALA A 14 2.48 14.60 7.80
CA ALA A 14 2.63 15.58 6.74
C ALA A 14 3.99 15.49 6.03
N ALA A 15 5.08 15.30 6.78
CA ALA A 15 6.42 15.13 6.22
C ALA A 15 6.54 13.85 5.37
N VAL A 16 6.00 12.73 5.85
CA VAL A 16 5.96 11.46 5.11
C VAL A 16 5.12 11.60 3.83
N PHE A 17 3.96 12.24 3.91
CA PHE A 17 3.12 12.50 2.75
C PHE A 17 3.87 13.35 1.71
N LYS A 18 4.42 14.50 2.12
CA LYS A 18 5.21 15.39 1.25
C LYS A 18 6.43 14.70 0.64
N LYS A 19 7.11 13.82 1.41
CA LYS A 19 8.23 13.04 0.88
C LYS A 19 7.75 12.04 -0.16
N SER A 20 6.65 11.33 0.10
CA SER A 20 6.13 10.28 -0.79
C SER A 20 5.76 10.77 -2.19
N THR A 21 5.28 12.01 -2.31
CA THR A 21 4.96 12.62 -3.61
C THR A 21 6.22 12.97 -4.42
N ASN A 22 7.37 13.12 -3.76
CA ASN A 22 8.62 13.60 -4.36
C ASN A 22 9.75 12.54 -4.36
N LEU A 23 9.46 11.28 -4.06
CA LEU A 23 10.44 10.19 -4.13
C LEU A 23 10.93 9.97 -5.57
N SER A 24 12.22 9.67 -5.73
CA SER A 24 12.78 9.22 -7.01
C SER A 24 12.10 7.94 -7.49
N ASN A 25 12.09 7.70 -8.80
CA ASN A 25 11.47 6.48 -9.35
C ASN A 25 12.14 5.20 -8.81
N SER A 26 13.46 5.22 -8.63
CA SER A 26 14.22 4.13 -8.01
C SER A 26 13.76 3.87 -6.57
N SER A 27 13.63 4.93 -5.76
CA SER A 27 13.18 4.82 -4.37
C SER A 27 11.70 4.42 -4.28
N ARG A 28 10.85 4.89 -5.21
CA ARG A 28 9.42 4.56 -5.29
C ARG A 28 9.19 3.09 -5.62
N GLN A 29 10.03 2.47 -6.44
CA GLN A 29 9.95 1.01 -6.68
C GLN A 29 10.31 0.20 -5.43
N ASN A 30 11.12 0.76 -4.53
CA ASN A 30 11.55 0.07 -3.34
C ASN A 30 10.59 0.15 -2.16
N VAL A 31 9.78 1.21 -2.11
CA VAL A 31 8.80 1.46 -1.04
C VAL A 31 7.39 1.24 -1.56
N THR A 32 6.68 0.29 -0.96
CA THR A 32 5.29 0.00 -1.32
C THR A 32 4.33 1.03 -0.72
N VAL A 33 3.18 1.24 -1.37
CA VAL A 33 2.11 2.11 -0.85
C VAL A 33 1.67 1.67 0.55
N GLY A 34 1.59 0.36 0.79
CA GLY A 34 1.24 -0.20 2.10
C GLY A 34 2.25 0.15 3.19
N GLU A 35 3.56 0.17 2.87
CA GLU A 35 4.59 0.61 3.80
C GLU A 35 4.46 2.10 4.15
N ILE A 36 4.18 2.97 3.18
CA ILE A 36 3.97 4.41 3.42
C ILE A 36 2.76 4.64 4.32
N VAL A 37 1.64 3.96 4.05
CA VAL A 37 0.42 4.05 4.89
C VAL A 37 0.71 3.53 6.29
N ASN A 38 1.47 2.44 6.43
CA ASN A 38 1.87 1.90 7.73
C ASN A 38 2.76 2.88 8.50
N LEU A 39 3.70 3.57 7.82
CA LEU A 39 4.52 4.61 8.43
C LEU A 39 3.66 5.76 8.94
N MET A 40 2.70 6.24 8.13
CA MET A 40 1.81 7.35 8.49
C MET A 40 0.82 7.01 9.62
N SER A 41 0.45 5.74 9.77
CA SER A 41 -0.54 5.29 10.75
C SER A 41 0.09 4.72 12.02
N ASN A 42 0.94 3.69 11.91
CA ASN A 42 1.48 2.96 13.06
C ASN A 42 2.79 3.55 13.58
N ASP A 43 3.71 3.95 12.71
CA ASP A 43 5.03 4.45 13.15
C ASP A 43 4.93 5.85 13.76
N THR A 44 4.13 6.75 13.18
CA THR A 44 3.87 8.07 13.78
C THR A 44 3.08 7.95 15.09
N GLN A 45 2.18 6.97 15.23
CA GLN A 45 1.39 6.76 16.45
C GLN A 45 2.27 6.37 17.65
N ARG A 46 3.39 5.66 17.43
CA ARG A 46 4.34 5.32 18.52
C ARG A 46 4.90 6.55 19.22
N TYR A 47 5.00 7.70 18.55
CA TYR A 47 5.40 8.96 19.20
C TYR A 47 4.35 9.45 20.19
N VAL A 48 3.06 9.32 19.87
CA VAL A 48 1.96 9.64 20.79
C VAL A 48 2.01 8.72 22.01
N GLU A 49 2.23 7.43 21.79
CA GLU A 49 2.30 6.45 22.88
C GLU A 49 3.49 6.70 23.81
N VAL A 50 4.69 6.99 23.28
CA VAL A 50 5.87 7.25 24.12
C VAL A 50 5.75 8.57 24.88
N THR A 51 5.21 9.62 24.25
CA THR A 51 5.06 10.93 24.91
C THR A 51 4.10 10.88 26.11
N GLN A 52 3.12 9.96 26.13
CA GLN A 52 2.26 9.73 27.30
C GLN A 52 3.05 9.22 28.52
N PHE A 53 4.11 8.44 28.32
CA PHE A 53 4.90 7.86 29.40
C PHE A 53 6.27 8.51 29.58
N LEU A 54 6.63 9.52 28.79
CA LEU A 54 7.96 10.14 28.83
C LEU A 54 8.32 10.70 30.22
N GLN A 55 7.33 11.28 30.91
CA GLN A 55 7.49 11.76 32.29
C GLN A 55 7.89 10.65 33.26
N GLN A 56 7.39 9.43 33.02
CA GLN A 56 7.65 8.28 33.87
C GLN A 56 9.10 7.79 33.81
N VAL A 57 9.82 8.11 32.73
CA VAL A 57 11.23 7.72 32.55
C VAL A 57 12.11 8.29 33.67
N TRP A 58 11.86 9.54 34.08
CA TRP A 58 12.62 10.17 35.16
C TRP A 58 11.86 10.17 36.50
N SER A 59 10.53 10.30 36.49
CA SER A 59 9.75 10.31 37.73
C SER A 59 9.66 8.92 38.37
N GLY A 60 9.65 7.85 37.58
CA GLY A 60 9.58 6.47 38.05
C GLY A 60 10.71 6.10 39.01
N PRO A 61 11.99 6.25 38.59
CA PRO A 61 13.14 6.03 39.47
C PRO A 61 13.09 6.89 40.74
N LEU A 62 12.69 8.15 40.63
CA LEU A 62 12.59 9.06 41.77
C LEU A 62 11.55 8.58 42.79
N VAL A 63 10.36 8.17 42.33
CA VAL A 63 9.31 7.63 43.21
C VAL A 63 9.76 6.33 43.87
N ILE A 64 10.51 5.48 43.15
CA ILE A 64 11.07 4.24 43.71
C ILE A 64 12.06 4.57 44.84
N ILE A 65 13.00 5.49 44.60
CA ILE A 65 14.02 5.87 45.59
C ILE A 65 13.37 6.49 46.83
N VAL A 66 12.48 7.47 46.65
CA VAL A 66 11.82 8.16 47.76
C VAL A 66 10.88 7.22 48.51
N GLY A 67 10.07 6.44 47.80
CA GLY A 67 9.14 5.50 48.42
C GLY A 67 9.86 4.39 49.20
N LEU A 68 10.99 3.90 48.69
CA LEU A 68 11.81 2.92 49.40
C LEU A 68 12.45 3.52 50.65
N ALA A 69 12.98 4.75 50.57
CA ALA A 69 13.56 5.44 51.72
C ALA A 69 12.52 5.66 52.85
N LEU A 70 11.30 6.05 52.50
CA LEU A 70 10.19 6.20 53.46
C LEU A 70 9.76 4.86 54.07
N LEU A 71 9.71 3.79 53.26
CA LEU A 71 9.36 2.45 53.73
C LEU A 71 10.44 1.87 54.67
N ILE A 72 11.73 2.06 54.35
CA ILE A 72 12.85 1.65 55.22
C ILE A 72 12.84 2.45 56.52
N ARG A 73 12.54 3.75 56.49
CA ARG A 73 12.42 4.56 57.71
C ARG A 73 11.31 4.07 58.63
N LEU A 74 10.21 3.56 58.08
CA LEU A 74 9.02 3.15 58.84
C LEU A 74 9.12 1.72 59.39
N VAL A 75 9.54 0.76 58.55
CA VAL A 75 9.49 -0.68 58.86
C VAL A 75 10.90 -1.30 58.97
N GLY A 76 11.95 -0.50 58.80
CA GLY A 76 13.34 -0.95 58.92
C GLY A 76 13.74 -1.94 57.84
N VAL A 77 14.56 -2.94 58.23
CA VAL A 77 15.11 -3.96 57.32
C VAL A 77 14.02 -4.82 56.67
N ALA A 78 12.84 -4.94 57.29
CA ALA A 78 11.71 -5.69 56.73
C ALA A 78 11.23 -5.11 55.38
N ALA A 79 11.47 -3.83 55.10
CA ALA A 79 11.20 -3.21 53.80
C ALA A 79 11.98 -3.85 52.65
N LEU A 80 13.22 -4.32 52.91
CA LEU A 80 14.06 -4.96 51.91
C LEU A 80 13.51 -6.34 51.50
N ALA A 81 12.83 -7.05 52.40
CA ALA A 81 12.16 -8.30 52.07
C ALA A 81 10.98 -8.07 51.11
N GLY A 82 10.24 -6.98 51.30
CA GLY A 82 9.19 -6.57 50.36
C GLY A 82 9.73 -6.21 48.99
N LEU A 83 10.85 -5.47 48.94
CA LEU A 83 11.55 -5.13 47.69
C LEU A 83 12.09 -6.38 46.99
N ALA A 84 12.72 -7.30 47.73
CA ALA A 84 13.24 -8.55 47.18
C ALA A 84 12.11 -9.41 46.58
N LEU A 85 10.97 -9.51 47.27
CA LEU A 85 9.80 -10.21 46.75
C LEU A 85 9.24 -9.53 45.49
N MET A 86 9.15 -8.20 45.47
CA MET A 86 8.75 -7.44 44.28
C MET A 86 9.71 -7.69 43.09
N LEU A 87 11.03 -7.62 43.31
CA LEU A 87 12.02 -7.89 42.27
C LEU A 87 11.96 -9.33 41.76
N LEU A 88 11.69 -10.31 42.64
CA LEU A 88 11.54 -11.71 42.28
C LEU A 88 10.30 -11.99 41.42
N THR A 89 9.27 -11.13 41.50
CA THR A 89 8.10 -11.23 40.62
C THR A 89 8.38 -10.79 39.19
N ILE A 90 9.37 -9.93 38.95
CA ILE A 90 9.75 -9.45 37.61
C ILE A 90 10.17 -10.59 36.67
N PRO A 91 11.11 -11.50 37.00
CA PRO A 91 11.48 -12.60 36.11
C PRO A 91 10.35 -13.62 35.93
N LEU A 92 9.50 -13.82 36.95
CA LEU A 92 8.31 -14.68 36.83
C LEU A 92 7.32 -14.11 35.81
N GLN A 93 7.00 -12.82 35.93
CA GLN A 93 6.15 -12.11 34.98
C GLN A 93 6.78 -12.05 33.59
N GLY A 94 8.10 -11.88 33.50
CA GLY A 94 8.85 -11.90 32.24
C GLY A 94 8.74 -13.23 31.50
N LYS A 95 8.93 -14.37 32.19
CA LYS A 95 8.72 -15.71 31.59
C LYS A 95 7.27 -15.92 31.13
N MET A 96 6.30 -15.52 31.95
CA MET A 96 4.88 -15.57 31.57
C MET A 96 4.58 -14.72 30.34
N PHE A 97 5.18 -13.53 30.25
CA PHE A 97 5.04 -12.64 29.11
C PHE A 97 5.63 -13.24 27.83
N LEU A 98 6.83 -13.82 27.90
CA LEU A 98 7.45 -14.50 26.74
C LEU A 98 6.59 -15.68 26.25
N TRP A 99 6.03 -16.45 27.19
CA TRP A 99 5.11 -17.54 26.85
C TRP A 99 3.82 -17.01 26.23
N ALA A 100 3.22 -15.98 26.81
CA ALA A 100 2.02 -15.34 26.26
C ALA A 100 2.26 -14.78 24.85
N ASN A 101 3.44 -14.20 24.60
CA ASN A 101 3.79 -13.67 23.29
C ASN A 101 3.98 -14.80 22.26
N SER A 102 4.53 -15.96 22.67
CA SER A 102 4.65 -17.12 21.78
C SER A 102 3.28 -17.70 21.36
N LEU A 103 2.32 -17.77 22.30
CA LEU A 103 0.95 -18.20 22.00
C LEU A 103 0.20 -17.16 21.15
N ARG A 104 0.46 -15.87 21.38
CA ARG A 104 -0.09 -14.79 20.56
C ARG A 104 0.35 -14.91 19.09
N LEU A 105 1.60 -15.30 18.84
CA LEU A 105 2.09 -15.56 17.48
C LEU A 105 1.32 -16.71 16.82
N GLU A 106 1.06 -17.80 17.55
CA GLU A 106 0.26 -18.93 17.06
C GLU A 106 -1.16 -18.49 16.64
N VAL A 107 -1.83 -17.68 17.47
CA VAL A 107 -3.14 -17.08 17.13
C VAL A 107 -3.06 -16.27 15.84
N MET A 108 -2.05 -15.41 15.70
CA MET A 108 -1.86 -14.59 14.51
C MET A 108 -1.68 -15.45 13.25
N THR A 109 -0.89 -16.53 13.33
CA THR A 109 -0.67 -17.40 12.16
C THR A 109 -1.96 -18.06 11.64
N HIS A 110 -2.85 -18.48 12.54
CA HIS A 110 -4.14 -19.04 12.12
C HIS A 110 -5.10 -17.96 11.62
N SER A 111 -5.10 -16.78 12.25
CA SER A 111 -5.93 -15.66 11.82
C SER A 111 -5.58 -15.17 10.41
N ASP A 112 -4.28 -15.09 10.08
CA ASP A 112 -3.82 -14.69 8.75
C ASP A 112 -4.27 -15.67 7.66
N VAL A 113 -4.19 -16.98 7.93
CA VAL A 113 -4.68 -18.02 7.01
C VAL A 113 -6.19 -17.89 6.78
N ARG A 114 -6.98 -17.66 7.84
CA ARG A 114 -8.43 -17.46 7.76
C ARG A 114 -8.77 -16.23 6.91
N VAL A 115 -8.13 -15.09 7.20
CA VAL A 115 -8.37 -13.84 6.46
C VAL A 115 -7.98 -13.99 4.99
N LYS A 116 -6.89 -14.69 4.69
CA LYS A 116 -6.49 -14.99 3.31
C LYS A 116 -7.56 -15.81 2.58
N LEU A 117 -8.03 -16.91 3.17
CA LEU A 117 -9.09 -17.74 2.58
C LEU A 117 -10.39 -16.96 2.37
N MET A 118 -10.79 -16.14 3.35
CA MET A 118 -11.97 -15.28 3.21
C MET A 118 -11.81 -14.28 2.05
N ASN A 119 -10.64 -13.66 1.90
CA ASN A 119 -10.36 -12.76 0.79
C ASN A 119 -10.40 -13.47 -0.57
N GLU A 120 -9.84 -14.69 -0.67
CA GLU A 120 -9.91 -15.51 -1.89
C GLU A 120 -11.36 -15.83 -2.26
N VAL A 121 -12.20 -16.20 -1.28
CA VAL A 121 -13.63 -16.46 -1.49
C VAL A 121 -14.39 -15.21 -1.92
N LEU A 122 -14.15 -14.05 -1.28
CA LEU A 122 -14.84 -12.80 -1.61
C LEU A 122 -14.47 -12.29 -3.01
N GLN A 123 -13.20 -12.36 -3.40
CA GLN A 123 -12.75 -12.01 -4.74
C GLN A 123 -13.32 -12.96 -5.80
N GLY A 124 -13.43 -14.25 -5.46
CA GLY A 124 -13.97 -15.30 -6.31
C GLY A 124 -15.49 -15.54 -6.20
N ILE A 125 -16.24 -14.66 -5.52
CA ILE A 125 -17.60 -14.99 -5.04
C ILE A 125 -18.57 -15.41 -6.16
N LYS A 126 -18.43 -14.83 -7.35
CA LYS A 126 -19.25 -15.18 -8.52
C LYS A 126 -19.01 -16.62 -8.97
N ALA A 127 -17.75 -17.07 -8.99
CA ALA A 127 -17.39 -18.44 -9.36
C ALA A 127 -17.82 -19.42 -8.26
N VAL A 128 -17.59 -19.08 -6.99
CA VAL A 128 -18.00 -19.93 -5.85
C VAL A 128 -19.50 -20.20 -5.91
N LYS A 129 -20.33 -19.17 -6.14
CA LYS A 129 -21.79 -19.32 -6.28
C LYS A 129 -22.21 -20.07 -7.54
N LEU A 130 -21.52 -19.86 -8.66
CA LEU A 130 -21.82 -20.54 -9.91
C LEU A 130 -21.61 -22.06 -9.81
N TYR A 131 -20.58 -22.49 -9.07
CA TYR A 131 -20.25 -23.91 -8.89
C TYR A 131 -20.85 -24.55 -7.63
N ALA A 132 -21.63 -23.80 -6.86
CA ALA A 132 -22.19 -24.24 -5.57
C ALA A 132 -21.12 -24.76 -4.59
N TRP A 133 -19.99 -24.04 -4.49
CA TRP A 133 -18.85 -24.41 -3.63
C TRP A 133 -18.92 -23.80 -2.22
N GLU A 134 -20.04 -23.21 -1.82
CA GLU A 134 -20.20 -22.51 -0.54
C GLU A 134 -19.85 -23.42 0.65
N ASP A 135 -20.47 -24.61 0.72
CA ASP A 135 -20.29 -25.55 1.83
C ASP A 135 -18.83 -26.02 1.96
N SER A 136 -18.14 -26.23 0.83
CA SER A 136 -16.75 -26.66 0.79
C SER A 136 -15.79 -25.59 1.32
N PHE A 137 -16.03 -24.32 0.96
CA PHE A 137 -15.25 -23.21 1.50
C PHE A 137 -15.60 -22.92 2.97
N GLU A 138 -16.86 -23.12 3.38
CA GLU A 138 -17.29 -22.98 4.76
C GLU A 138 -16.58 -23.98 5.68
N GLU A 139 -16.59 -25.28 5.34
CA GLU A 139 -15.91 -26.32 6.11
C GLU A 139 -14.40 -26.02 6.25
N ARG A 140 -13.76 -25.59 5.17
CA ARG A 140 -12.33 -25.24 5.17
C ARG A 140 -12.01 -24.01 6.04
N ILE A 141 -12.93 -23.04 6.12
CA ILE A 141 -12.80 -21.89 7.02
C ILE A 141 -13.04 -22.31 8.48
N GLU A 142 -14.01 -23.18 8.72
CA GLU A 142 -14.34 -23.71 10.05
C GLU A 142 -13.17 -24.49 10.66
N GLU A 143 -12.50 -25.35 9.88
CA GLU A 143 -11.30 -26.08 10.34
C GLU A 143 -10.17 -25.15 10.82
N VAL A 144 -9.96 -24.03 10.12
CA VAL A 144 -8.96 -23.02 10.53
C VAL A 144 -9.45 -22.27 11.76
N ARG A 145 -10.75 -21.96 11.83
CA ARG A 145 -11.36 -21.27 12.96
C ARG A 145 -11.28 -22.07 14.25
N GLU A 146 -11.49 -23.39 14.22
CA GLU A 146 -11.33 -24.21 15.41
C GLU A 146 -9.92 -24.15 16.01
N LYS A 147 -8.89 -24.15 15.15
CA LYS A 147 -7.48 -24.04 15.57
C LYS A 147 -7.21 -22.65 16.16
N GLU A 148 -7.75 -21.61 15.53
CA GLU A 148 -7.69 -20.22 16.02
C GLU A 148 -8.32 -20.09 17.41
N VAL A 149 -9.55 -20.60 17.61
CA VAL A 149 -10.28 -20.55 18.87
C VAL A 149 -9.53 -21.29 19.98
N LYS A 150 -8.99 -22.49 19.70
CA LYS A 150 -8.17 -23.24 20.67
C LYS A 150 -6.93 -22.44 21.12
N ALA A 151 -6.26 -21.74 20.20
CA ALA A 151 -5.12 -20.89 20.52
C ALA A 151 -5.54 -19.62 21.30
N ILE A 152 -6.68 -19.02 20.96
CA ILE A 152 -7.26 -17.88 21.69
C ILE A 152 -7.62 -18.27 23.12
N PHE A 153 -8.22 -19.44 23.32
CA PHE A 153 -8.60 -19.93 24.65
C PHE A 153 -7.36 -20.10 25.54
N LYS A 154 -6.31 -20.76 25.04
CA LYS A 154 -5.02 -20.89 25.78
C LYS A 154 -4.43 -19.54 26.16
N THR A 155 -4.45 -18.59 25.22
CA THR A 155 -3.95 -17.22 25.46
C THR A 155 -4.78 -16.48 26.50
N SER A 156 -6.11 -16.63 26.44
CA SER A 156 -7.06 -16.01 27.37
C SER A 156 -6.92 -16.57 28.78
N LEU A 157 -6.74 -17.89 28.91
CA LEU A 157 -6.47 -18.54 30.19
C LEU A 157 -5.17 -18.01 30.81
N LEU A 158 -4.10 -17.92 30.03
CA LEU A 158 -2.82 -17.39 30.51
C LEU A 158 -2.92 -15.92 30.92
N ARG A 159 -3.68 -15.10 30.18
CA ARG A 159 -3.97 -13.71 30.55
C ARG A 159 -4.77 -13.63 31.86
N GLY A 160 -5.75 -14.51 32.04
CA GLY A 160 -6.52 -14.61 33.29
C GLY A 160 -5.65 -14.97 34.49
N ILE A 161 -4.77 -15.96 34.35
CA ILE A 161 -3.79 -16.32 35.40
C ILE A 161 -2.86 -15.14 35.72
N ASN A 162 -2.36 -14.44 34.69
CA ASN A 162 -1.50 -13.27 34.87
C ASN A 162 -2.23 -12.15 35.63
N PHE A 163 -3.49 -11.87 35.28
CA PHE A 163 -4.32 -10.90 36.00
C PHE A 163 -4.57 -11.31 37.45
N GLY A 164 -4.85 -12.59 37.70
CA GLY A 164 -5.01 -13.12 39.06
C GLY A 164 -3.76 -12.95 39.92
N ILE A 165 -2.58 -13.28 39.37
CA ILE A 165 -1.29 -13.05 40.04
C ILE A 165 -1.11 -11.56 40.32
N PHE A 166 -1.35 -10.69 39.33
CA PHE A 166 -1.21 -9.25 39.48
C PHE A 166 -2.10 -8.67 40.60
N SER A 167 -3.34 -9.15 40.69
CA SER A 167 -4.30 -8.72 41.72
C SER A 167 -3.93 -9.21 43.13
N ALA A 168 -3.36 -10.42 43.25
CA ALA A 168 -3.03 -11.03 44.55
C ALA A 168 -1.67 -10.60 45.13
N LEU A 169 -0.68 -10.31 44.28
CA LEU A 169 0.67 -9.92 44.70
C LEU A 169 0.72 -8.78 45.74
N PRO A 170 -0.10 -7.71 45.62
CA PRO A 170 -0.23 -6.68 46.64
C PRO A 170 -0.38 -7.15 48.07
N SER A 171 -1.32 -8.06 48.27
CA SER A 171 -1.69 -8.58 49.58
C SER A 171 -0.59 -9.50 50.11
N ILE A 172 0.00 -10.32 49.23
CA ILE A 172 1.09 -11.23 49.59
C ILE A 172 2.31 -10.44 50.09
N ILE A 173 2.71 -9.39 49.37
CA ILE A 173 3.86 -8.56 49.77
C ILE A 173 3.59 -7.86 51.11
N ALA A 174 2.39 -7.32 51.30
CA ALA A 174 2.03 -6.66 52.55
C ALA A 174 2.08 -7.64 53.74
N ILE A 175 1.55 -8.85 53.58
CA ILE A 175 1.60 -9.88 54.62
C ILE A 175 3.05 -10.24 54.97
N VAL A 176 3.90 -10.50 53.97
CA VAL A 176 5.31 -10.88 54.20
C VAL A 176 6.07 -9.79 54.95
N VAL A 177 5.92 -8.53 54.55
CA VAL A 177 6.60 -7.40 55.20
C VAL A 177 6.14 -7.24 56.66
N LEU A 178 4.83 -7.32 56.91
CA LEU A 178 4.28 -7.17 58.26
C LEU A 178 4.62 -8.35 59.18
N VAL A 179 4.66 -9.58 58.65
CA VAL A 179 5.09 -10.77 59.40
C VAL A 179 6.56 -10.66 59.79
N ILE A 180 7.44 -10.24 58.88
CA ILE A 180 8.87 -10.05 59.19
C ILE A 180 9.06 -8.93 60.21
N TYR A 181 8.31 -7.83 60.09
CA TYR A 181 8.34 -6.74 61.06
C TYR A 181 7.90 -7.20 62.46
N SER A 182 6.84 -8.02 62.55
CA SER A 182 6.40 -8.61 63.82
C SER A 182 7.41 -9.63 64.37
N ALA A 183 8.07 -10.40 63.50
CA ALA A 183 9.08 -11.39 63.89
C ALA A 183 10.35 -10.75 64.48
N GLN A 184 10.63 -9.48 64.14
CA GLN A 184 11.70 -8.69 64.75
C GLN A 184 11.34 -8.18 66.16
N GLY A 185 10.17 -8.52 66.70
CA GLY A 185 9.71 -8.14 68.03
C GLY A 185 8.99 -6.79 68.10
N ASN A 186 8.68 -6.17 66.95
CA ASN A 186 7.97 -4.89 66.91
C ASN A 186 6.46 -5.08 67.02
N ILE A 187 5.78 -4.13 67.67
CA ILE A 187 4.33 -4.14 67.84
C ILE A 187 3.68 -3.56 66.57
N LEU A 188 2.68 -4.28 66.04
CA LEU A 188 1.89 -3.84 64.89
C LEU A 188 0.87 -2.78 65.32
N THR A 189 1.26 -1.51 65.31
CA THR A 189 0.34 -0.40 65.53
C THR A 189 -0.30 0.07 64.21
N PRO A 190 -1.54 0.58 64.24
CA PRO A 190 -2.18 1.17 63.06
C PRO A 190 -1.34 2.24 62.35
N GLU A 191 -0.54 2.99 63.12
CA GLU A 191 0.37 4.05 62.64
C GLU A 191 1.50 3.52 61.77
N VAL A 192 1.87 2.24 61.89
CA VAL A 192 2.89 1.59 61.07
C VAL A 192 2.25 0.81 59.92
N VAL A 193 1.17 0.08 60.18
CA VAL A 193 0.55 -0.83 59.21
C VAL A 193 -0.08 -0.07 58.03
N PHE A 194 -0.89 0.96 58.28
CA PHE A 194 -1.59 1.66 57.20
C PHE A 194 -0.64 2.44 56.27
N PRO A 195 0.35 3.20 56.76
CA PRO A 195 1.28 3.90 55.88
C PRO A 195 2.22 2.94 55.14
N ALA A 196 2.61 1.81 55.75
CA ALA A 196 3.40 0.78 55.08
C ALA A 196 2.67 0.20 53.86
N ILE A 197 1.38 -0.14 54.00
CA ILE A 197 0.53 -0.58 52.88
C ILE A 197 0.43 0.51 51.81
N GLY A 198 0.26 1.77 52.21
CA GLY A 198 0.25 2.92 51.32
C GLY A 198 1.53 3.05 50.48
N TYR A 199 2.70 3.05 51.12
CA TYR A 199 4.00 3.11 50.42
C TYR A 199 4.24 1.89 49.52
N MET A 200 3.87 0.69 49.97
CA MET A 200 3.95 -0.51 49.14
C MET A 200 3.06 -0.42 47.89
N ASN A 201 1.88 0.18 47.97
CA ASN A 201 1.00 0.40 46.81
C ASN A 201 1.60 1.42 45.82
N VAL A 202 2.16 2.53 46.32
CA VAL A 202 2.79 3.57 45.49
C VAL A 202 4.01 3.05 44.72
N LEU A 203 4.83 2.21 45.35
CA LEU A 203 6.03 1.63 44.71
C LEU A 203 5.73 0.67 43.55
N ARG A 204 4.53 0.10 43.47
CA ARG A 204 4.19 -0.88 42.44
C ARG A 204 4.01 -0.27 41.06
N PHE A 205 3.36 0.89 40.96
CA PHE A 205 3.01 1.48 39.67
C PHE A 205 4.27 1.82 38.84
N PRO A 206 5.33 2.46 39.38
CA PRO A 206 6.58 2.65 38.66
C PRO A 206 7.25 1.36 38.22
N LEU A 207 7.29 0.34 39.09
CA LEU A 207 7.92 -0.96 38.80
C LEU A 207 7.19 -1.72 37.68
N LEU A 208 5.86 -1.62 37.61
CA LEU A 208 5.05 -2.21 36.55
C LEU A 208 5.25 -1.51 35.20
N LEU A 209 5.46 -0.20 35.21
CA LEU A 209 5.60 0.59 33.98
C LEU A 209 6.98 0.47 33.32
N LEU A 210 8.03 0.11 34.07
CA LEU A 210 9.39 0.02 33.53
C LEU A 210 9.52 -0.94 32.31
N PRO A 211 9.03 -2.19 32.36
CA PRO A 211 9.08 -3.08 31.19
C PRO A 211 8.30 -2.56 29.98
N MET A 212 7.16 -1.91 30.24
CA MET A 212 6.34 -1.30 29.20
C MET A 212 7.08 -0.13 28.54
N LEU A 213 7.70 0.76 29.32
CA LEU A 213 8.53 1.86 28.81
C LEU A 213 9.66 1.37 27.92
N VAL A 214 10.41 0.35 28.37
CA VAL A 214 11.51 -0.23 27.58
C VAL A 214 10.99 -0.77 26.24
N THR A 215 9.84 -1.44 26.26
CA THR A 215 9.22 -1.98 25.04
C THR A 215 8.80 -0.86 24.09
N GLN A 216 8.15 0.19 24.60
CA GLN A 216 7.69 1.33 23.79
C GLN A 216 8.88 2.12 23.20
N LEU A 217 9.95 2.31 23.97
CA LEU A 217 11.17 2.95 23.48
C LEU A 217 11.87 2.09 22.40
N ALA A 218 11.92 0.76 22.58
CA ALA A 218 12.47 -0.14 21.58
C ALA A 218 11.66 -0.09 20.27
N GLN A 219 10.33 -0.09 20.36
CA GLN A 219 9.46 0.06 19.20
C GLN A 219 9.63 1.42 18.52
N LEU A 220 9.71 2.52 19.29
CA LEU A 220 9.97 3.85 18.77
C LEU A 220 11.31 3.90 18.02
N LYS A 221 12.36 3.25 18.55
CA LYS A 221 13.67 3.18 17.88
C LYS A 221 13.59 2.51 16.50
N VAL A 222 12.86 1.39 16.40
CA VAL A 222 12.64 0.71 15.11
C VAL A 222 11.85 1.61 14.15
N SER A 223 10.83 2.29 14.65
CA SER A 223 10.02 3.19 13.85
C SER A 223 10.76 4.41 13.37
N ASN A 224 11.59 4.99 14.22
CA ASN A 224 12.47 6.10 13.86
C ASN A 224 13.43 5.69 12.75
N LYS A 225 14.01 4.48 12.82
CA LYS A 225 14.87 3.96 11.74
C LYS A 225 14.13 3.87 10.40
N ARG A 226 12.88 3.39 10.39
CA ARG A 226 12.09 3.27 9.15
C ARG A 226 11.66 4.63 8.61
N LEU A 227 11.25 5.56 9.48
CA LEU A 227 10.91 6.93 9.09
C LEU A 227 12.13 7.67 8.52
N SER A 228 13.29 7.58 9.18
CA SER A 228 14.55 8.17 8.69
C SER A 228 14.91 7.63 7.32
N ALA A 229 14.85 6.30 7.13
CA ALA A 229 15.15 5.67 5.85
C ALA A 229 14.28 6.20 4.70
N LEU A 230 12.97 6.41 4.93
CA LEU A 230 12.09 7.01 3.93
C LEU A 230 12.42 8.50 3.70
N LEU A 231 12.63 9.26 4.77
CA LEU A 231 12.91 10.70 4.69
C LEU A 231 14.27 11.00 4.06
N GLU A 232 15.24 10.09 4.18
CA GLU A 232 16.57 10.14 3.57
C GLU A 232 16.59 9.56 2.15
N ALA A 233 15.57 8.80 1.74
CA ALA A 233 15.51 8.22 0.40
C ALA A 233 15.66 9.29 -0.69
N GLY A 234 16.23 8.90 -1.84
CA GLY A 234 16.48 9.80 -2.96
C GLY A 234 15.19 10.50 -3.39
N GLN A 235 15.28 11.83 -3.55
CA GLN A 235 14.20 12.61 -4.15
C GLN A 235 14.41 12.68 -5.66
N MET A 236 13.34 12.95 -6.40
CA MET A 236 13.49 13.37 -7.78
C MET A 236 14.36 14.65 -7.80
N ASN A 237 15.39 14.69 -8.63
CA ASN A 237 16.20 15.89 -8.76
C ASN A 237 15.33 17.01 -9.32
N GLU A 238 15.30 18.16 -8.65
CA GLU A 238 14.60 19.34 -9.17
C GLU A 238 15.19 19.77 -10.53
N ALA A 239 16.51 19.58 -10.72
CA ALA A 239 17.20 19.81 -12.00
C ALA A 239 16.62 19.00 -13.17
N ASP A 240 16.09 17.80 -12.93
CA ASP A 240 15.49 16.93 -13.96
C ASP A 240 14.05 17.38 -14.33
N ARG A 241 13.51 18.43 -13.69
CA ARG A 241 12.22 19.07 -14.03
C ARG A 241 12.36 20.53 -14.45
N ASN A 242 13.53 21.12 -14.27
CA ASN A 242 13.77 22.54 -14.54
C ASN A 242 13.72 22.89 -16.04
N TRP A 243 13.66 21.90 -16.93
CA TRP A 243 13.47 22.12 -18.36
C TRP A 243 12.01 22.17 -18.82
N ILE A 244 11.05 22.02 -17.90
CA ILE A 244 9.63 22.22 -18.20
C ILE A 244 9.27 23.63 -17.77
N ASP A 245 9.24 24.54 -18.73
CA ASP A 245 8.70 25.88 -18.50
C ASP A 245 7.18 25.79 -18.36
N LYS A 246 6.70 26.07 -17.15
CA LYS A 246 5.28 25.97 -16.80
C LYS A 246 4.49 27.22 -17.18
N GLU A 247 5.16 28.31 -17.53
CA GLU A 247 4.49 29.50 -18.02
C GLU A 247 4.11 29.28 -19.49
N GLY A 248 2.87 29.64 -19.84
CA GLY A 248 2.36 29.47 -21.20
C GLY A 248 3.27 30.18 -22.20
N SER A 249 3.69 29.45 -23.23
CA SER A 249 4.58 29.99 -24.27
C SER A 249 3.75 30.81 -25.27
N PRO A 250 4.04 32.11 -25.49
CA PRO A 250 3.36 32.91 -26.51
C PRO A 250 3.59 32.41 -27.94
N GLU A 251 4.63 31.60 -28.17
CA GLU A 251 4.97 30.98 -29.46
C GLU A 251 4.34 29.58 -29.63
N GLY A 252 3.58 29.11 -28.64
CA GLY A 252 3.00 27.77 -28.60
C GLY A 252 3.93 26.73 -27.96
N GLY A 253 3.39 25.53 -27.73
CA GLY A 253 4.09 24.44 -27.03
C GLY A 253 5.21 23.85 -27.88
N ARG A 254 6.43 23.74 -27.35
CA ARG A 254 7.57 23.14 -28.07
C ARG A 254 8.27 22.10 -27.22
N VAL A 255 8.67 20.99 -27.82
CA VAL A 255 9.50 19.96 -27.18
C VAL A 255 10.74 19.72 -28.02
N GLU A 256 11.91 19.85 -27.42
CA GLU A 256 13.19 19.55 -28.04
C GLU A 256 14.04 18.69 -27.10
N VAL A 257 14.57 17.60 -27.64
CA VAL A 257 15.56 16.74 -27.02
C VAL A 257 16.73 16.64 -27.98
N ALA A 258 17.90 17.15 -27.57
CA ALA A 258 19.12 17.10 -28.37
C ALA A 258 20.19 16.26 -27.67
N ASP A 259 20.68 15.26 -28.38
CA ASP A 259 21.67 14.26 -27.94
C ASP A 259 21.35 13.67 -26.56
N GLY A 260 20.06 13.41 -26.30
CA GLY A 260 19.56 12.95 -25.02
C GLY A 260 20.03 11.53 -24.69
N HIS A 261 20.63 11.37 -23.51
CA HIS A 261 20.95 10.08 -22.91
C HIS A 261 20.23 9.96 -21.57
N PHE A 262 19.32 8.98 -21.45
CA PHE A 262 18.51 8.77 -20.26
C PHE A 262 18.65 7.36 -19.74
N MET A 263 18.53 7.20 -18.42
CA MET A 263 18.64 5.90 -17.79
C MET A 263 17.66 5.78 -16.62
N TRP A 264 16.95 4.65 -16.57
CA TRP A 264 16.23 4.25 -15.37
C TRP A 264 17.24 3.87 -14.30
N ARG A 265 17.57 4.81 -13.41
CA ARG A 265 18.48 4.53 -12.28
C ARG A 265 17.87 3.45 -11.40
N ILE A 266 18.66 2.42 -11.09
CA ILE A 266 18.36 1.46 -10.03
C ILE A 266 19.38 1.73 -8.93
N ASP A 267 18.96 2.36 -7.83
CA ASP A 267 19.86 2.65 -6.71
C ASP A 267 20.27 1.33 -6.03
N ARG A 268 21.48 0.83 -6.34
CA ARG A 268 22.03 -0.43 -5.82
C ARG A 268 22.15 -0.47 -4.29
N ASN A 269 22.25 0.68 -3.61
CA ASN A 269 22.36 0.75 -2.16
C ASN A 269 21.11 0.22 -1.43
N ASP A 270 19.93 0.33 -2.05
CA ASP A 270 18.68 -0.12 -1.43
C ASP A 270 18.45 -1.63 -1.65
N SER A 271 18.91 -2.15 -2.78
CA SER A 271 18.96 -3.58 -3.09
C SER A 271 19.91 -4.35 -2.14
N LEU A 272 21.08 -3.78 -1.84
CA LEU A 272 22.00 -4.34 -0.83
C LEU A 272 21.39 -4.34 0.57
N ASN A 273 20.62 -3.32 0.95
CA ASN A 273 19.90 -3.29 2.23
C ASN A 273 18.78 -4.34 2.29
N LYS A 274 18.04 -4.56 1.19
CA LYS A 274 17.06 -5.64 1.06
C LYS A 274 17.71 -7.03 1.14
N MET A 275 18.87 -7.24 0.52
CA MET A 275 19.63 -8.50 0.61
C MET A 275 20.15 -8.75 2.04
N LYS A 276 20.73 -7.73 2.69
CA LYS A 276 21.19 -7.82 4.09
C LYS A 276 20.05 -8.04 5.09
N GLN A 277 18.84 -7.52 4.83
CA GLN A 277 17.66 -7.81 5.66
C GLN A 277 17.11 -9.22 5.42
N LYS A 278 17.12 -9.70 4.16
CA LYS A 278 16.72 -11.08 3.84
C LYS A 278 17.66 -12.10 4.47
N GLU A 279 18.97 -11.90 4.41
CA GLU A 279 19.97 -12.76 5.06
C GLU A 279 19.83 -12.81 6.59
N LYS A 280 19.49 -11.68 7.22
CA LYS A 280 19.19 -11.63 8.67
C LYS A 280 17.87 -12.30 9.04
N SER A 281 16.93 -12.43 8.10
CA SER A 281 15.64 -13.11 8.32
C SER A 281 15.69 -14.62 8.05
N THR A 282 16.64 -15.08 7.21
CA THR A 282 16.80 -16.50 6.86
C THR A 282 17.77 -17.27 7.76
N THR A 283 18.58 -16.58 8.57
CA THR A 283 19.39 -17.23 9.61
C THR A 283 18.58 -17.44 10.90
N LYS A 284 17.69 -18.45 10.89
CA LYS A 284 17.30 -19.11 12.14
C LYS A 284 18.52 -19.84 12.71
N PRO A 285 18.86 -19.71 14.00
CA PRO A 285 19.85 -20.58 14.61
C PRO A 285 19.28 -22.01 14.61
N GLN A 286 19.82 -22.89 13.76
CA GLN A 286 19.54 -24.31 13.83
C GLN A 286 20.02 -24.83 15.20
N LYS A 287 19.09 -25.04 16.12
CA LYS A 287 19.32 -25.96 17.24
C LYS A 287 19.60 -27.33 16.62
N LYS A 288 20.86 -27.79 16.67
CA LYS A 288 21.23 -29.19 16.41
C LYS A 288 20.41 -30.09 17.34
N LYS A 289 19.34 -30.71 16.83
CA LYS A 289 18.73 -31.87 17.46
C LYS A 289 19.77 -32.99 17.40
N ARG A 290 20.31 -33.40 18.56
CA ARG A 290 21.06 -34.66 18.70
C ARG A 290 20.09 -35.80 18.37
N GLY A 291 20.15 -36.28 17.12
CA GLY A 291 19.47 -37.50 16.69
C GLY A 291 20.20 -38.70 17.28
N LEU A 292 19.51 -39.43 18.16
CA LEU A 292 19.91 -40.73 18.66
C LEU A 292 19.81 -41.75 17.51
N PHE A 293 20.88 -41.94 16.75
CA PHE A 293 20.94 -42.94 15.69
C PHE A 293 21.30 -44.31 16.29
N ARG A 294 20.29 -45.12 16.62
CA ARG A 294 20.46 -46.52 17.01
C ARG A 294 20.70 -47.36 15.75
N ARG A 295 21.96 -47.64 15.42
CA ARG A 295 22.33 -48.55 14.32
C ARG A 295 22.52 -49.96 14.87
N ARG A 296 21.60 -50.86 14.49
CA ARG A 296 21.65 -52.31 14.73
C ARG A 296 22.82 -52.92 13.96
N ARG A 297 23.72 -53.64 14.64
CA ARG A 297 24.64 -54.63 14.04
C ARG A 297 24.61 -55.89 14.89
N GLU A 298 24.29 -57.00 14.24
CA GLU A 298 24.37 -58.37 14.76
C GLU A 298 25.81 -58.91 14.63
N SER A 299 26.16 -59.80 15.57
CA SER A 299 27.30 -60.76 15.64
C SER A 299 28.72 -60.22 15.37
N THR A 300 29.70 -60.39 16.25
CA THR A 300 30.35 -61.68 16.57
C THR A 300 31.10 -61.52 17.89
N GLY A 301 31.12 -62.56 18.74
CA GLY A 301 31.58 -62.47 20.13
C GLY A 301 33.10 -62.49 20.33
N GLN A 302 33.54 -61.96 21.46
CA GLN A 302 34.52 -62.49 22.45
C GLN A 302 35.11 -61.35 23.30
N GLY A 303 35.10 -61.53 24.63
CA GLY A 303 36.20 -61.09 25.51
C GLY A 303 36.08 -59.78 26.32
N ILE A 304 35.73 -59.93 27.60
CA ILE A 304 36.46 -59.53 28.83
C ILE A 304 36.87 -58.04 29.10
N ALA A 305 36.48 -57.56 30.31
CA ALA A 305 37.08 -56.55 31.23
C ALA A 305 37.26 -55.10 30.72
N GLU A 306 37.30 -54.02 31.50
CA GLU A 306 37.21 -53.67 32.94
C GLU A 306 36.95 -52.14 33.01
N ASP A 307 36.84 -51.63 34.25
CA ASP A 307 36.57 -50.25 34.70
C ASP A 307 37.27 -49.08 33.98
N GLU A 308 36.64 -47.89 34.00
CA GLU A 308 37.14 -46.69 34.71
C GLU A 308 36.22 -45.48 34.51
N LEU A 309 35.95 -44.79 35.62
CA LEU A 309 35.38 -43.44 35.71
C LEU A 309 36.50 -42.42 35.49
N GLU A 310 36.27 -41.35 34.73
CA GLU A 310 36.98 -40.08 34.95
C GLU A 310 36.10 -38.87 34.58
N ASP A 311 36.17 -37.88 35.47
CA ASP A 311 35.53 -36.57 35.44
C ASP A 311 36.09 -35.66 34.33
N VAL A 312 35.28 -34.72 33.83
CA VAL A 312 35.78 -33.64 32.95
C VAL A 312 35.40 -32.29 33.54
N GLU A 313 36.43 -31.53 33.89
CA GLU A 313 36.44 -30.18 34.41
C GLU A 313 35.90 -29.14 33.41
N GLU A 314 35.30 -28.07 33.97
CA GLU A 314 35.08 -26.77 33.34
C GLU A 314 36.40 -26.01 33.19
N VAL A 315 36.65 -25.41 32.01
CA VAL A 315 37.52 -24.23 31.90
C VAL A 315 36.92 -23.24 30.90
N ASP A 316 36.60 -22.05 31.41
CA ASP A 316 36.28 -20.83 30.68
C ASP A 316 37.55 -20.20 30.06
N GLY A 317 37.39 -19.57 28.89
CA GLY A 317 38.43 -18.76 28.27
C GLY A 317 37.91 -17.93 27.11
N VAL A 318 37.72 -16.63 27.36
CA VAL A 318 37.39 -15.56 26.41
C VAL A 318 38.68 -14.98 25.84
N GLU A 319 38.79 -14.83 24.52
CA GLU A 319 39.66 -13.82 23.90
C GLU A 319 38.94 -13.14 22.71
N GLU A 320 38.77 -11.83 22.84
CA GLU A 320 38.49 -10.89 21.76
C GLU A 320 39.78 -10.61 20.99
N VAL A 321 39.72 -10.58 19.65
CA VAL A 321 40.77 -9.99 18.81
C VAL A 321 40.12 -8.99 17.86
N GLU A 322 40.31 -7.71 18.16
CA GLU A 322 40.17 -6.61 17.22
C GLU A 322 41.40 -6.54 16.28
N GLY A 323 41.15 -6.16 15.03
CA GLY A 323 42.15 -5.53 14.17
C GLY A 323 42.20 -6.08 12.75
N VAL A 324 41.67 -5.33 11.78
CA VAL A 324 42.19 -5.34 10.41
C VAL A 324 42.27 -3.91 9.87
N LYS A 325 43.44 -3.63 9.31
CA LYS A 325 44.00 -2.35 8.87
C LYS A 325 43.34 -1.82 7.60
N GLU A 326 43.29 -0.49 7.51
CA GLU A 326 43.14 0.27 6.28
C GLU A 326 44.33 0.00 5.35
N GLY A 327 44.02 -0.30 4.09
CA GLY A 327 44.99 -0.43 3.01
C GLY A 327 44.41 0.20 1.76
N GLU A 328 45.01 1.32 1.35
CA GLU A 328 44.80 1.96 0.07
C GLU A 328 45.26 1.02 -1.07
N GLY A 329 44.42 0.88 -2.08
CA GLY A 329 44.70 0.11 -3.29
C GLY A 329 43.76 0.56 -4.41
N LEU A 330 44.28 1.45 -5.26
CA LEU A 330 43.79 1.64 -6.62
C LEU A 330 44.05 0.33 -7.37
N GLU A 331 43.03 -0.25 -8.00
CA GLU A 331 43.05 -0.71 -9.39
C GLU A 331 41.78 -1.50 -9.78
N GLU A 332 41.18 -1.02 -10.87
CA GLU A 332 40.39 -1.74 -11.87
C GLU A 332 38.98 -2.22 -11.50
N GLU A 333 38.03 -1.31 -11.73
CA GLU A 333 36.66 -1.65 -12.15
C GLU A 333 36.69 -2.50 -13.43
N ASN A 334 36.80 -3.82 -13.27
CA ASN A 334 36.35 -4.74 -14.30
C ASN A 334 34.82 -4.69 -14.31
N GLY A 335 34.29 -3.88 -15.24
CA GLY A 335 32.88 -3.74 -15.53
C GLY A 335 32.25 -5.08 -15.86
N VAL A 336 31.55 -5.65 -14.88
CA VAL A 336 30.44 -6.56 -15.15
C VAL A 336 29.37 -5.69 -15.80
N MET A 337 29.22 -5.81 -17.12
CA MET A 337 28.11 -5.22 -17.86
C MET A 337 26.83 -5.90 -17.39
N ASP A 338 26.09 -5.25 -16.47
CA ASP A 338 24.78 -5.71 -16.04
C ASP A 338 23.78 -5.58 -17.22
N GLU A 339 23.28 -6.71 -17.72
CA GLU A 339 22.40 -6.85 -18.89
C GLU A 339 20.97 -6.26 -18.73
N ASP A 340 20.63 -5.69 -17.57
CA ASP A 340 19.24 -5.29 -17.23
C ASP A 340 19.03 -3.77 -17.05
N THR A 341 19.84 -2.92 -17.70
CA THR A 341 19.68 -1.46 -17.59
C THR A 341 18.93 -0.90 -18.80
N TYR A 342 17.70 -0.42 -18.58
CA TYR A 342 16.90 0.22 -19.63
C TYR A 342 17.39 1.66 -19.87
N GLU A 343 18.07 1.85 -21.00
CA GLU A 343 18.70 3.11 -21.41
C GLU A 343 18.11 3.64 -22.72
N LEU A 344 17.99 4.96 -22.83
CA LEU A 344 17.71 5.67 -24.06
C LEU A 344 18.97 6.39 -24.52
N LYS A 345 19.45 6.12 -25.73
CA LYS A 345 20.74 6.62 -26.20
C LYS A 345 20.60 7.46 -27.45
N ASN A 346 21.30 8.60 -27.48
CA ASN A 346 21.38 9.48 -28.64
C ASN A 346 19.99 9.83 -29.20
N ILE A 347 19.10 10.28 -28.30
CA ILE A 347 17.75 10.68 -28.65
C ILE A 347 17.80 12.11 -29.19
N ASN A 348 17.40 12.24 -30.46
CA ASN A 348 17.19 13.52 -31.12
C ASN A 348 15.71 13.60 -31.54
N PHE A 349 14.93 14.37 -30.79
CA PHE A 349 13.48 14.48 -30.93
C PHE A 349 13.06 15.94 -30.91
N THR A 350 12.23 16.35 -31.86
CA THR A 350 11.65 17.70 -31.89
C THR A 350 10.17 17.62 -32.25
N ALA A 351 9.37 18.41 -31.54
CA ALA A 351 7.98 18.69 -31.86
C ALA A 351 7.79 20.20 -31.85
N GLU A 352 7.58 20.76 -33.04
CA GLU A 352 7.41 22.20 -33.23
C GLU A 352 5.99 22.66 -32.85
N PRO A 353 5.78 23.96 -32.56
CA PRO A 353 4.47 24.48 -32.18
C PRO A 353 3.34 24.12 -33.16
N GLY A 354 2.31 23.43 -32.65
CA GLY A 354 1.15 22.99 -33.42
C GLY A 354 1.33 21.69 -34.22
N GLU A 355 2.53 21.13 -34.25
CA GLU A 355 2.86 19.89 -34.97
C GLU A 355 2.17 18.68 -34.34
N PHE A 356 1.67 17.77 -35.19
CA PHE A 356 1.18 16.47 -34.77
C PHE A 356 2.22 15.38 -35.05
N VAL A 357 2.90 14.93 -34.00
CA VAL A 357 4.00 13.97 -34.06
C VAL A 357 3.54 12.59 -33.56
N ALA A 358 3.86 11.53 -34.31
CA ALA A 358 3.68 10.15 -33.88
C ALA A 358 5.01 9.46 -33.52
N ILE A 359 5.00 8.61 -32.50
CA ILE A 359 6.13 7.75 -32.12
C ILE A 359 5.68 6.30 -32.18
N VAL A 360 6.37 5.51 -33.00
CA VAL A 360 6.03 4.10 -33.28
C VAL A 360 7.23 3.18 -33.07
N GLY A 361 6.97 1.90 -32.86
CA GLY A 361 8.02 0.89 -32.66
C GLY A 361 7.49 -0.35 -31.97
N ALA A 362 8.28 -1.42 -31.94
CA ALA A 362 7.91 -2.66 -31.26
C ALA A 362 7.66 -2.46 -29.75
N VAL A 363 6.96 -3.41 -29.11
CA VAL A 363 6.82 -3.43 -27.66
C VAL A 363 8.21 -3.53 -27.02
N GLY A 364 8.47 -2.73 -25.97
CA GLY A 364 9.78 -2.66 -25.31
C GLY A 364 10.83 -1.84 -26.05
N SER A 365 10.50 -1.13 -27.14
CA SER A 365 11.47 -0.30 -27.87
C SER A 365 11.89 1.00 -27.16
N GLY A 366 11.23 1.36 -26.05
CA GLY A 366 11.51 2.56 -25.25
C GLY A 366 10.54 3.74 -25.43
N LYS A 367 9.39 3.55 -26.10
CA LYS A 367 8.41 4.63 -26.38
C LYS A 367 7.90 5.35 -25.12
N SER A 368 7.34 4.60 -24.17
CA SER A 368 6.87 5.18 -22.90
C SER A 368 8.04 5.70 -22.04
N SER A 369 9.22 5.08 -22.12
CA SER A 369 10.43 5.61 -21.47
C SER A 369 10.83 6.98 -22.01
N LEU A 370 10.66 7.22 -23.32
CA LEU A 370 10.93 8.53 -23.94
C LEU A 370 9.94 9.59 -23.44
N ILE A 371 8.66 9.25 -23.32
CA ILE A 371 7.68 10.14 -22.69
C ILE A 371 8.07 10.46 -21.25
N SER A 372 8.38 9.44 -20.43
CA SER A 372 8.81 9.63 -19.05
C SER A 372 10.11 10.47 -18.97
N ALA A 373 11.01 10.38 -19.96
CA ALA A 373 12.19 11.24 -20.04
C ALA A 373 11.83 12.71 -20.31
N ILE A 374 10.92 12.98 -21.25
CA ILE A 374 10.42 14.33 -21.55
C ILE A 374 9.74 14.94 -20.32
N LEU A 375 8.94 14.15 -19.60
CA LEU A 375 8.23 14.56 -18.38
C LEU A 375 9.13 14.70 -17.13
N GLY A 376 10.43 14.41 -17.24
CA GLY A 376 11.36 14.51 -16.11
C GLY A 376 11.21 13.41 -15.06
N GLU A 377 10.67 12.25 -15.44
CA GLU A 377 10.58 11.07 -14.59
C GLU A 377 11.83 10.18 -14.69
N VAL A 378 12.51 10.17 -15.84
CA VAL A 378 13.76 9.43 -16.03
C VAL A 378 14.95 10.36 -15.85
N SER A 379 15.99 9.91 -15.15
CA SER A 379 17.21 10.70 -14.97
C SER A 379 17.94 10.89 -16.29
N LYS A 380 18.27 12.15 -16.58
CA LYS A 380 19.12 12.53 -17.71
C LYS A 380 20.58 12.38 -17.32
N LEU A 381 21.36 11.69 -18.16
CA LEU A 381 22.80 11.56 -18.02
C LEU A 381 23.52 12.62 -18.85
N GLU A 382 23.13 12.76 -20.12
CA GLU A 382 23.74 13.67 -21.08
C GLU A 382 22.66 14.29 -21.99
N GLY A 383 23.03 15.36 -22.69
CA GLY A 383 22.16 16.06 -23.62
C GLY A 383 21.30 17.16 -23.00
N THR A 384 20.45 17.74 -23.84
CA THR A 384 19.53 18.82 -23.45
C THR A 384 18.10 18.41 -23.72
N VAL A 385 17.22 18.85 -22.83
CA VAL A 385 15.76 18.73 -22.96
C VAL A 385 15.24 20.14 -22.73
N ASP A 386 14.33 20.58 -23.59
CA ASP A 386 13.63 21.87 -23.49
C ASP A 386 12.15 21.62 -23.79
N VAL A 387 11.29 21.85 -22.80
CA VAL A 387 9.84 21.70 -22.90
C VAL A 387 9.22 23.04 -22.54
N ARG A 388 8.70 23.76 -23.53
CA ARG A 388 8.13 25.10 -23.33
C ARG A 388 6.61 25.07 -23.42
N GLY A 389 5.94 25.49 -22.36
CA GLY A 389 4.49 25.56 -22.28
C GLY A 389 3.90 24.47 -21.38
N SER A 390 2.60 24.62 -21.11
CA SER A 390 1.84 23.69 -20.27
C SER A 390 1.69 22.32 -20.93
N VAL A 391 1.75 21.25 -20.14
CA VAL A 391 1.71 19.85 -20.62
C VAL A 391 0.51 19.11 -20.04
N ALA A 392 -0.31 18.51 -20.91
CA ALA A 392 -1.33 17.53 -20.55
C ALA A 392 -0.86 16.12 -20.94
N TYR A 393 -1.02 15.16 -20.03
CA TYR A 393 -0.57 13.77 -20.23
C TYR A 393 -1.73 12.78 -20.07
N ALA A 394 -2.00 12.01 -21.13
CA ALA A 394 -2.88 10.85 -21.09
C ALA A 394 -2.03 9.58 -21.06
N ALA A 395 -1.98 8.94 -19.90
CA ALA A 395 -1.16 7.75 -19.66
C ALA A 395 -1.75 6.48 -20.28
N GLN A 396 -0.87 5.53 -20.63
CA GLN A 396 -1.26 4.22 -21.17
C GLN A 396 -2.22 3.45 -20.25
N THR A 397 -2.00 3.53 -18.94
CA THR A 397 -2.93 3.02 -17.93
C THR A 397 -3.61 4.21 -17.23
N PRO A 398 -4.86 4.54 -17.60
CA PRO A 398 -5.63 5.59 -16.96
C PRO A 398 -5.76 5.40 -15.46
N TRP A 399 -5.63 6.49 -14.72
CA TRP A 399 -5.97 6.52 -13.31
C TRP A 399 -7.20 7.38 -13.05
N ILE A 400 -8.13 6.84 -12.26
CA ILE A 400 -9.44 7.41 -11.97
C ILE A 400 -9.54 7.63 -10.46
N PHE A 401 -9.87 8.86 -10.07
CA PHE A 401 -10.12 9.25 -8.69
C PHE A 401 -11.43 8.65 -8.19
N ASN A 402 -11.48 8.38 -6.88
CA ASN A 402 -12.70 7.99 -6.20
C ASN A 402 -13.57 9.23 -5.94
N ASP A 403 -14.27 9.67 -6.98
CA ASP A 403 -15.13 10.85 -7.01
C ASP A 403 -16.13 10.70 -8.18
N THR A 404 -16.99 11.68 -8.41
CA THR A 404 -17.88 11.74 -9.57
C THR A 404 -17.10 11.71 -10.89
N LEU A 405 -17.76 11.24 -11.96
CA LEU A 405 -17.16 11.23 -13.29
C LEU A 405 -16.82 12.66 -13.78
N ARG A 406 -17.70 13.63 -13.52
CA ARG A 406 -17.48 15.04 -13.83
C ARG A 406 -16.25 15.61 -13.13
N SER A 407 -16.10 15.37 -11.82
CA SER A 407 -14.90 15.77 -11.05
C SER A 407 -13.63 15.14 -11.60
N ASN A 408 -13.70 13.88 -12.04
CA ASN A 408 -12.58 13.20 -12.69
C ASN A 408 -12.12 13.84 -14.00
N ILE A 409 -13.02 14.49 -14.76
CA ILE A 409 -12.72 15.18 -16.02
C ILE A 409 -12.24 16.61 -15.75
N ILE A 410 -12.92 17.36 -14.88
CA ILE A 410 -12.59 18.76 -14.56
C ILE A 410 -11.26 18.86 -13.80
N PHE A 411 -10.99 17.92 -12.90
CA PHE A 411 -9.69 17.78 -12.25
C PHE A 411 -9.19 18.99 -11.44
N GLY A 412 -10.11 19.77 -10.86
CA GLY A 412 -9.78 20.96 -10.08
C GLY A 412 -9.67 22.25 -10.91
N GLU A 413 -9.89 22.18 -12.22
CA GLU A 413 -10.09 23.37 -13.07
C GLU A 413 -11.46 24.02 -12.82
N THR A 414 -11.65 25.23 -13.37
CA THR A 414 -12.95 25.90 -13.28
C THR A 414 -14.00 25.15 -14.08
N ASP A 415 -15.17 25.00 -13.46
CA ASP A 415 -16.29 24.28 -14.02
C ASP A 415 -17.04 25.12 -15.09
N ASP A 416 -16.72 24.87 -16.36
CA ASP A 416 -17.34 25.47 -17.54
C ASP A 416 -18.11 24.41 -18.36
N ASP A 417 -19.43 24.54 -18.42
CA ASP A 417 -20.33 23.61 -19.10
C ASP A 417 -20.14 23.59 -20.62
N ALA A 418 -19.77 24.70 -21.25
CA ALA A 418 -19.58 24.76 -22.69
C ALA A 418 -18.31 24.00 -23.10
N ILE A 419 -17.22 24.19 -22.36
CA ILE A 419 -15.97 23.44 -22.56
C ILE A 419 -16.20 21.96 -22.23
N TYR A 420 -16.95 21.68 -21.16
CA TYR A 420 -17.24 20.32 -20.73
C TYR A 420 -18.03 19.56 -21.78
N SER A 421 -19.14 20.12 -22.27
CA SER A 421 -19.98 19.51 -23.31
C SER A 421 -19.20 19.26 -24.60
N LYS A 422 -18.37 20.22 -25.02
CA LYS A 422 -17.48 20.06 -26.16
C LYS A 422 -16.49 18.90 -25.97
N THR A 423 -15.94 18.77 -24.77
CA THR A 423 -15.01 17.71 -24.41
C THR A 423 -15.68 16.34 -24.39
N ILE A 424 -16.89 16.24 -23.84
CA ILE A 424 -17.69 15.00 -23.82
C ILE A 424 -17.99 14.53 -25.23
N TYR A 425 -18.42 15.45 -26.11
CA TYR A 425 -18.65 15.15 -27.52
C TYR A 425 -17.38 14.64 -28.19
N ALA A 426 -16.29 15.42 -28.16
CA ALA A 426 -15.04 15.08 -28.84
C ALA A 426 -14.42 13.75 -28.36
N THR A 427 -14.69 13.34 -27.11
CA THR A 427 -14.20 12.09 -26.54
C THR A 427 -15.17 10.91 -26.64
N ALA A 428 -16.33 11.09 -27.28
CA ALA A 428 -17.37 10.07 -27.45
C ALA A 428 -17.87 9.47 -26.12
N LEU A 429 -17.99 10.28 -25.07
CA LEU A 429 -18.46 9.85 -23.74
C LEU A 429 -19.99 9.89 -23.58
N GLU A 430 -20.73 10.45 -24.54
CA GLU A 430 -22.18 10.67 -24.45
C GLU A 430 -22.97 9.39 -24.11
N ASN A 431 -22.73 8.32 -24.87
CA ASN A 431 -23.38 7.03 -24.65
C ASN A 431 -23.02 6.41 -23.28
N ASP A 432 -21.82 6.69 -22.78
CA ASP A 432 -21.40 6.22 -21.45
C ASP A 432 -22.15 6.97 -20.35
N LEU A 433 -22.33 8.28 -20.49
CA LEU A 433 -23.11 9.11 -19.56
C LEU A 433 -24.59 8.72 -19.57
N GLU A 434 -25.14 8.34 -20.71
CA GLU A 434 -26.52 7.86 -20.79
C GLU A 434 -26.73 6.55 -20.04
N ALA A 435 -25.75 5.64 -20.11
CA ALA A 435 -25.80 4.34 -19.44
C ALA A 435 -25.61 4.43 -17.91
N LEU A 436 -25.05 5.53 -17.41
CA LEU A 436 -24.82 5.72 -15.97
C LEU A 436 -26.09 6.21 -15.24
N PRO A 437 -26.42 5.66 -14.05
CA PRO A 437 -27.66 5.97 -13.33
C PRO A 437 -27.89 7.46 -13.05
N ALA A 438 -26.83 8.20 -12.71
CA ALA A 438 -26.89 9.64 -12.48
C ALA A 438 -26.04 10.43 -13.48
N GLY A 439 -25.83 9.88 -14.69
CA GLY A 439 -24.99 10.51 -15.70
C GLY A 439 -23.57 10.78 -15.21
N ASP A 440 -23.12 12.01 -15.39
CA ASP A 440 -21.77 12.47 -15.01
C ASP A 440 -21.58 12.72 -13.51
N GLN A 441 -22.68 12.84 -12.75
CA GLN A 441 -22.66 12.91 -11.28
C GLN A 441 -22.52 11.53 -10.62
N THR A 442 -22.44 10.46 -11.40
CA THR A 442 -22.29 9.11 -10.88
C THR A 442 -20.93 8.96 -10.17
N GLU A 443 -20.95 8.49 -8.91
CA GLU A 443 -19.75 8.22 -8.12
C GLU A 443 -18.98 7.03 -8.70
N ILE A 444 -17.71 7.25 -9.04
CA ILE A 444 -16.82 6.23 -9.59
C ILE A 444 -15.96 5.67 -8.45
N GLY A 445 -16.16 4.39 -8.11
CA GLY A 445 -15.41 3.73 -7.02
C GLY A 445 -13.91 3.63 -7.28
N GLU A 446 -13.15 3.21 -6.26
CA GLU A 446 -11.67 3.17 -6.29
C GLU A 446 -11.12 2.46 -7.55
N LYS A 447 -10.18 3.10 -8.24
CA LYS A 447 -9.60 2.67 -9.54
C LYS A 447 -10.63 2.50 -10.68
N GLY A 448 -11.81 3.07 -10.53
CA GLY A 448 -12.91 2.97 -11.50
C GLY A 448 -13.39 1.55 -11.70
N ILE A 449 -13.58 0.75 -10.63
CA ILE A 449 -14.08 -0.63 -10.75
C ILE A 449 -15.41 -0.73 -11.52
N ASN A 450 -16.18 0.37 -11.58
CA ASN A 450 -17.46 0.47 -12.27
C ASN A 450 -17.34 0.80 -13.77
N LEU A 451 -16.14 1.13 -14.27
CA LEU A 451 -15.91 1.52 -15.67
C LEU A 451 -15.15 0.43 -16.44
N SER A 452 -15.47 0.28 -17.72
CA SER A 452 -14.71 -0.57 -18.65
C SER A 452 -13.33 0.04 -18.97
N GLY A 453 -12.40 -0.75 -19.52
CA GLY A 453 -11.07 -0.25 -19.91
C GLY A 453 -11.13 0.92 -20.90
N GLY A 454 -11.96 0.81 -21.94
CA GLY A 454 -12.17 1.87 -22.93
C GLY A 454 -12.80 3.13 -22.34
N GLN A 455 -13.77 2.98 -21.42
CA GLN A 455 -14.36 4.11 -20.70
C GLN A 455 -13.31 4.86 -19.88
N LYS A 456 -12.44 4.15 -19.16
CA LYS A 456 -11.35 4.78 -18.40
C LYS A 456 -10.38 5.55 -19.30
N GLN A 457 -10.08 5.02 -20.48
CA GLN A 457 -9.25 5.72 -21.47
C GLN A 457 -9.93 7.00 -21.94
N ARG A 458 -11.20 6.94 -22.36
CA ARG A 458 -11.97 8.12 -22.76
C ARG A 458 -12.00 9.21 -21.68
N VAL A 459 -12.23 8.83 -20.42
CA VAL A 459 -12.19 9.78 -19.29
C VAL A 459 -10.81 10.40 -19.10
N SER A 460 -9.72 9.63 -19.27
CA SER A 460 -8.36 10.17 -19.19
C SER A 460 -8.04 11.12 -20.34
N ILE A 461 -8.54 10.85 -21.55
CA ILE A 461 -8.40 11.76 -22.70
C ILE A 461 -9.21 13.02 -22.44
N ALA A 462 -10.46 12.89 -21.97
CA ALA A 462 -11.33 14.01 -21.63
C ALA A 462 -10.69 14.93 -20.60
N ARG A 463 -10.08 14.37 -19.54
CA ARG A 463 -9.32 15.12 -18.55
C ARG A 463 -8.18 15.93 -19.17
N ALA A 464 -7.37 15.30 -20.03
CA ALA A 464 -6.27 15.97 -20.70
C ALA A 464 -6.79 17.13 -21.58
N VAL A 465 -7.84 16.88 -22.37
CA VAL A 465 -8.45 17.85 -23.29
C VAL A 465 -9.06 19.03 -22.55
N TYR A 466 -9.76 18.78 -21.44
CA TYR A 466 -10.40 19.82 -20.63
C TYR A 466 -9.41 20.82 -20.04
N THR A 467 -8.19 20.36 -19.73
CA THR A 467 -7.12 21.19 -19.14
C THR A 467 -6.60 22.29 -20.09
N ASP A 468 -6.87 22.20 -21.40
CA ASP A 468 -6.41 23.15 -22.44
C ASP A 468 -4.90 23.49 -22.43
N ALA A 469 -4.04 22.48 -22.33
CA ALA A 469 -2.59 22.66 -22.31
C ALA A 469 -2.01 23.08 -23.68
N ASP A 470 -0.73 23.47 -23.72
CA ASP A 470 -0.01 23.79 -24.96
C ASP A 470 0.49 22.54 -25.68
N ILE A 471 0.89 21.53 -24.90
CA ILE A 471 1.47 20.26 -25.34
C ILE A 471 0.62 19.10 -24.81
N TYR A 472 0.24 18.19 -25.70
CA TYR A 472 -0.50 16.98 -25.38
C TYR A 472 0.37 15.75 -25.63
N ILE A 473 0.66 14.99 -24.57
CA ILE A 473 1.35 13.71 -24.66
C ILE A 473 0.33 12.59 -24.45
N LEU A 474 0.20 11.73 -25.46
CA LEU A 474 -0.82 10.70 -25.53
C LEU A 474 -0.15 9.33 -25.66
N ASP A 475 -0.07 8.56 -24.56
CA ASP A 475 0.59 7.25 -24.53
C ASP A 475 -0.39 6.12 -24.80
N ASP A 476 -0.47 5.66 -26.05
CA ASP A 476 -1.37 4.61 -26.56
C ASP A 476 -2.85 4.76 -26.12
N PRO A 477 -3.45 5.96 -26.30
CA PRO A 477 -4.74 6.35 -25.69
C PRO A 477 -5.95 5.58 -26.25
N LEU A 478 -5.84 4.95 -27.42
CA LEU A 478 -6.94 4.29 -28.13
C LEU A 478 -6.86 2.75 -28.09
N SER A 479 -5.93 2.19 -27.32
CA SER A 479 -5.64 0.74 -27.31
C SER A 479 -6.76 -0.14 -26.73
N ALA A 480 -7.58 0.38 -25.82
CA ALA A 480 -8.71 -0.32 -25.20
C ALA A 480 -10.07 0.24 -25.65
N VAL A 481 -10.07 1.17 -26.60
CA VAL A 481 -11.28 1.76 -27.20
C VAL A 481 -11.66 0.96 -28.45
N ASP A 482 -12.95 0.77 -28.67
CA ASP A 482 -13.45 0.14 -29.88
C ASP A 482 -13.13 0.99 -31.13
N ALA A 483 -13.11 0.36 -32.31
CA ALA A 483 -12.67 1.03 -33.54
C ALA A 483 -13.52 2.26 -33.92
N HIS A 484 -14.83 2.22 -33.68
CA HIS A 484 -15.74 3.31 -34.03
C HIS A 484 -15.53 4.52 -33.11
N ALA A 485 -15.53 4.31 -31.79
CA ALA A 485 -15.23 5.38 -30.84
C ALA A 485 -13.79 5.89 -31.00
N GLY A 486 -12.83 5.02 -31.30
CA GLY A 486 -11.44 5.39 -31.55
C GLY A 486 -11.28 6.31 -32.74
N GLU A 487 -11.95 6.02 -33.86
CA GLU A 487 -11.96 6.88 -35.04
C GLU A 487 -12.60 8.24 -34.75
N HIS A 488 -13.75 8.26 -34.06
CA HIS A 488 -14.42 9.49 -33.66
C HIS A 488 -13.50 10.39 -32.82
N ILE A 489 -12.85 9.83 -31.79
CA ILE A 489 -11.90 10.56 -30.95
C ILE A 489 -10.74 11.09 -31.78
N PHE A 490 -10.21 10.28 -32.71
CA PHE A 490 -9.10 10.72 -33.54
C PHE A 490 -9.47 11.94 -34.41
N GLN A 491 -10.63 11.92 -35.05
CA GLN A 491 -11.07 13.01 -35.93
C GLN A 491 -11.52 14.25 -35.14
N GLU A 492 -12.46 14.09 -34.20
CA GLU A 492 -13.06 15.22 -33.48
C GLU A 492 -12.13 15.80 -32.42
N CYS A 493 -11.41 14.96 -31.67
CA CYS A 493 -10.51 15.42 -30.62
C CYS A 493 -9.13 15.76 -31.17
N PHE A 494 -8.39 14.78 -31.71
CA PHE A 494 -6.98 14.98 -32.03
C PHE A 494 -6.77 15.85 -33.28
N ARG A 495 -7.62 15.74 -34.31
CA ARG A 495 -7.48 16.53 -35.55
C ARG A 495 -8.23 17.87 -35.52
N LYS A 496 -9.45 17.92 -35.00
CA LYS A 496 -10.26 19.16 -34.96
C LYS A 496 -10.01 19.98 -33.70
N GLN A 497 -10.35 19.47 -32.51
CA GLN A 497 -10.27 20.26 -31.27
C GLN A 497 -8.85 20.67 -30.90
N LEU A 498 -7.89 19.75 -31.02
CA LEU A 498 -6.47 20.00 -30.67
C LEU A 498 -5.62 20.50 -31.84
N ARG A 499 -6.21 20.91 -32.97
CA ARG A 499 -5.51 21.22 -34.23
C ARG A 499 -4.34 22.20 -34.10
N LYS A 500 -4.47 23.19 -33.22
CA LYS A 500 -3.48 24.27 -33.03
C LYS A 500 -2.47 23.98 -31.91
N LYS A 501 -2.61 22.85 -31.23
CA LYS A 501 -1.79 22.46 -30.09
C LYS A 501 -0.74 21.43 -30.54
N THR A 502 0.38 21.39 -29.84
CA THR A 502 1.45 20.42 -30.11
C THR A 502 1.03 19.06 -29.55
N ARG A 503 1.06 18.03 -30.39
CA ARG A 503 0.50 16.71 -30.04
C ARG A 503 1.56 15.64 -30.28
N ILE A 504 1.85 14.84 -29.26
CA ILE A 504 2.76 13.71 -29.31
C ILE A 504 1.95 12.45 -29.05
N LEU A 505 1.71 11.67 -30.10
CA LEU A 505 0.97 10.42 -30.05
C LEU A 505 1.91 9.22 -30.09
N VAL A 506 1.96 8.47 -29.01
CA VAL A 506 2.56 7.14 -29.01
C VAL A 506 1.47 6.14 -29.34
N THR A 507 1.66 5.34 -30.38
CA THR A 507 0.68 4.29 -30.72
C THR A 507 1.34 3.13 -31.45
N ASN A 508 0.75 1.95 -31.31
CA ASN A 508 1.07 0.80 -32.16
C ASN A 508 0.07 0.67 -33.33
N GLN A 509 -0.99 1.48 -33.37
CA GLN A 509 -2.01 1.45 -34.42
C GLN A 509 -1.57 2.28 -35.63
N LEU A 510 -1.12 1.58 -36.68
CA LEU A 510 -0.50 2.21 -37.85
C LEU A 510 -1.49 3.01 -38.72
N GLN A 511 -2.80 2.77 -38.59
CA GLN A 511 -3.83 3.44 -39.40
C GLN A 511 -3.89 4.97 -39.20
N PHE A 512 -3.38 5.48 -38.08
CA PHE A 512 -3.44 6.90 -37.73
C PHE A 512 -2.23 7.70 -38.22
N LEU A 513 -1.14 7.02 -38.60
CA LEU A 513 0.11 7.67 -39.00
C LEU A 513 0.01 8.56 -40.25
N PRO A 514 -0.79 8.24 -41.29
CA PRO A 514 -0.92 9.11 -42.45
C PRO A 514 -1.43 10.52 -42.14
N TYR A 515 -2.11 10.70 -41.00
CA TYR A 515 -2.68 11.98 -40.58
C TYR A 515 -1.76 12.79 -39.65
N THR A 516 -0.54 12.30 -39.40
CA THR A 516 0.45 12.99 -38.58
C THR A 516 1.45 13.74 -39.46
N ASP A 517 1.92 14.89 -38.98
CA ASP A 517 2.87 15.73 -39.70
C ASP A 517 4.25 15.05 -39.74
N ARG A 518 4.60 14.33 -38.67
CA ARG A 518 5.90 13.65 -38.53
C ARG A 518 5.81 12.37 -37.72
N VAL A 519 6.58 11.36 -38.14
CA VAL A 519 6.66 10.05 -37.50
C VAL A 519 8.10 9.77 -37.08
N TYR A 520 8.27 9.31 -35.84
CA TYR A 520 9.53 8.81 -35.28
C TYR A 520 9.45 7.31 -35.05
N VAL A 521 10.44 6.56 -35.54
CA VAL A 521 10.53 5.11 -35.35
C VAL A 521 11.56 4.82 -34.26
N MET A 522 11.12 4.21 -33.15
CA MET A 522 11.98 3.79 -32.05
C MET A 522 12.29 2.29 -32.10
N LYS A 523 13.58 1.95 -31.89
CA LYS A 523 14.06 0.57 -31.78
C LYS A 523 15.22 0.51 -30.79
N GLY A 524 15.11 -0.37 -29.78
CA GLY A 524 16.18 -0.62 -28.81
C GLY A 524 16.66 0.63 -28.05
N GLY A 525 15.74 1.52 -27.65
CA GLY A 525 16.08 2.74 -26.91
C GLY A 525 16.69 3.85 -27.76
N ARG A 526 16.59 3.79 -29.09
CA ARG A 526 17.08 4.82 -30.02
C ARG A 526 16.01 5.17 -31.05
N ILE A 527 16.07 6.40 -31.55
CA ILE A 527 15.32 6.82 -32.74
C ILE A 527 16.12 6.40 -33.97
N VAL A 528 15.55 5.54 -34.80
CA VAL A 528 16.23 4.98 -35.99
C VAL A 528 15.81 5.63 -37.30
N ASP A 529 14.62 6.22 -37.34
CA ASP A 529 14.12 6.93 -38.53
C ASP A 529 13.15 8.04 -38.11
N ALA A 530 13.10 9.10 -38.91
CA ALA A 530 12.22 10.25 -38.69
C ALA A 530 11.85 10.90 -40.03
N GLY A 531 10.57 11.24 -40.21
CA GLY A 531 10.10 11.91 -41.42
C GLY A 531 8.58 11.83 -41.56
N THR A 532 8.05 12.21 -42.72
CA THR A 532 6.62 12.04 -43.01
C THR A 532 6.29 10.57 -43.28
N PHE A 533 5.04 10.16 -43.07
CA PHE A 533 4.61 8.78 -43.36
C PHE A 533 4.91 8.36 -44.81
N ALA A 534 4.70 9.26 -45.77
CA ALA A 534 4.97 9.00 -47.18
C ALA A 534 6.46 8.82 -47.48
N GLU A 535 7.35 9.59 -46.84
CA GLU A 535 8.80 9.45 -46.98
C GLU A 535 9.31 8.13 -46.41
N LEU A 536 8.85 7.76 -45.21
CA LEU A 536 9.26 6.52 -44.53
C LEU A 536 8.77 5.28 -45.29
N ASN A 537 7.54 5.32 -45.82
CA ASN A 537 6.99 4.22 -46.61
C ASN A 537 7.73 4.05 -47.95
N ARG A 538 8.17 5.15 -48.60
CA ARG A 538 8.95 5.11 -49.85
C ARG A 538 10.38 4.60 -49.65
N LYS A 539 11.02 4.95 -48.53
CA LYS A 539 12.40 4.52 -48.23
C LYS A 539 12.50 3.03 -47.93
N GLY A 540 11.40 2.31 -47.68
CA GLY A 540 11.41 0.87 -47.40
C GLY A 540 12.16 0.53 -46.11
N THR A 541 12.14 1.41 -45.11
CA THR A 541 12.97 1.32 -43.91
C THR A 541 12.33 0.45 -42.82
N HIS A 542 12.75 0.64 -41.57
CA HIS A 542 12.25 -0.05 -40.38
C HIS A 542 10.73 0.08 -40.20
N LEU A 543 10.10 1.13 -40.74
CA LEU A 543 8.65 1.27 -40.73
C LEU A 543 7.98 0.17 -41.57
N SER A 544 8.53 -0.18 -42.73
CA SER A 544 7.98 -1.23 -43.60
C SER A 544 8.03 -2.61 -42.94
N GLN A 545 9.09 -2.91 -42.17
CA GLN A 545 9.18 -4.15 -41.37
C GLN A 545 8.08 -4.21 -40.29
N ILE A 546 7.75 -3.07 -39.68
CA ILE A 546 6.65 -2.96 -38.73
C ILE A 546 5.32 -3.11 -39.49
N MET A 547 5.13 -2.45 -40.63
CA MET A 547 3.92 -2.59 -41.44
C MET A 547 3.69 -4.03 -41.94
N GLU A 548 4.74 -4.76 -42.30
CA GLU A 548 4.68 -6.17 -42.69
C GLU A 548 4.36 -7.07 -41.48
N ALA A 549 4.99 -6.83 -40.32
CA ALA A 549 4.72 -7.58 -39.10
C ALA A 549 3.29 -7.36 -38.56
N PHE A 550 2.68 -6.22 -38.85
CA PHE A 550 1.31 -5.85 -38.46
C PHE A 550 0.30 -5.94 -39.62
N GLY A 551 0.70 -6.48 -40.77
CA GLY A 551 -0.02 -6.33 -42.04
C GLY A 551 -1.15 -7.34 -42.28
N SER A 552 -2.40 -6.90 -42.06
CA SER A 552 -3.57 -7.30 -42.88
C SER A 552 -4.67 -6.22 -43.01
N THR A 553 -4.50 -5.00 -42.49
CA THR A 553 -5.62 -4.03 -42.37
C THR A 553 -5.41 -2.65 -43.02
N LEU A 554 -4.21 -2.30 -43.49
CA LEU A 554 -3.91 -0.93 -43.96
C LEU A 554 -4.44 -0.58 -45.36
N GLN A 555 -4.68 -1.55 -46.25
CA GLN A 555 -5.01 -1.27 -47.66
C GLN A 555 -6.49 -0.93 -47.93
N ALA A 556 -7.41 -1.18 -46.98
CA ALA A 556 -8.85 -0.90 -47.18
C ALA A 556 -9.28 0.48 -46.65
N THR A 557 -8.51 1.06 -45.72
CA THR A 557 -8.90 2.27 -44.99
C THR A 557 -8.58 3.54 -45.79
N VAL A 558 -7.41 3.59 -46.43
CA VAL A 558 -6.94 4.79 -47.17
C VAL A 558 -7.85 5.12 -48.37
N THR A 559 -8.39 4.11 -49.06
CA THR A 559 -9.22 4.29 -50.27
C THR A 559 -10.65 4.75 -49.98
N LYS A 560 -11.11 4.68 -48.73
CA LYS A 560 -12.49 5.05 -48.37
C LYS A 560 -12.62 6.53 -48.02
N TYR A 561 -11.56 7.15 -47.51
CA TYR A 561 -11.59 8.50 -46.94
C TYR A 561 -11.37 9.64 -47.96
N ASP A 562 -10.65 9.40 -49.06
CA ASP A 562 -10.47 10.43 -50.12
C ASP A 562 -11.79 10.80 -50.83
N THR A 563 -12.85 10.00 -50.68
CA THR A 563 -14.14 10.22 -51.37
C THR A 563 -15.20 10.95 -50.53
N GLU A 564 -15.07 11.00 -49.20
CA GLU A 564 -16.10 11.55 -48.30
C GLU A 564 -15.81 12.99 -47.83
N GLU A 565 -14.58 13.50 -48.03
CA GLU A 565 -14.13 14.83 -47.57
C GLU A 565 -14.71 16.02 -48.39
N SER A 566 -15.52 15.77 -49.42
CA SER A 566 -15.99 16.83 -50.34
C SER A 566 -17.39 17.41 -50.08
N GLU A 567 -18.25 16.84 -49.21
CA GLU A 567 -19.65 17.31 -49.14
C GLU A 567 -20.26 17.52 -47.74
N ALA A 568 -19.55 17.29 -46.63
CA ALA A 568 -20.13 17.34 -45.29
C ALA A 568 -19.37 18.26 -44.30
N GLU A 569 -19.22 19.54 -44.60
CA GLU A 569 -18.74 20.50 -43.59
C GLU A 569 -19.62 21.76 -43.54
N LYS A 570 -20.42 21.84 -42.45
CA LYS A 570 -20.81 23.04 -41.66
C LYS A 570 -22.19 22.93 -40.98
N GLY A 571 -22.97 21.87 -41.23
CA GLY A 571 -24.34 21.72 -40.68
C GLY A 571 -24.53 20.69 -39.55
N SER A 572 -23.81 19.56 -39.57
CA SER A 572 -24.00 18.43 -38.63
C SER A 572 -23.43 18.70 -37.24
N ASP A 573 -22.26 19.33 -37.16
CA ASP A 573 -21.51 19.45 -35.90
C ASP A 573 -22.19 20.40 -34.90
N LEU A 574 -22.86 21.44 -35.39
CA LEU A 574 -23.67 22.37 -34.58
C LEU A 574 -24.94 21.72 -34.01
N LEU A 575 -25.58 20.82 -34.78
CA LEU A 575 -26.75 20.08 -34.35
C LEU A 575 -26.41 19.05 -33.28
N ASN A 576 -25.31 18.31 -33.46
CA ASN A 576 -24.85 17.34 -32.48
C ASN A 576 -24.37 18.02 -31.19
N PHE A 577 -23.63 19.12 -31.28
CA PHE A 577 -23.23 19.92 -30.11
C PHE A 577 -24.44 20.49 -29.35
N ALA A 578 -25.46 20.99 -30.07
CA ALA A 578 -26.70 21.43 -29.46
C ALA A 578 -27.45 20.27 -28.76
N HIS A 579 -27.42 19.07 -29.35
CA HIS A 579 -27.99 17.88 -28.75
C HIS A 579 -27.26 17.46 -27.46
N THR A 580 -25.92 17.51 -27.41
CA THR A 580 -25.15 17.25 -26.19
C THR A 580 -25.50 18.24 -25.07
N MET A 581 -25.59 19.53 -25.41
CA MET A 581 -25.98 20.59 -24.47
C MET A 581 -27.39 20.37 -23.92
N ASP A 582 -28.35 20.01 -24.78
CA ASP A 582 -29.73 19.75 -24.37
C ASP A 582 -29.82 18.49 -23.49
N MET A 583 -29.05 17.44 -23.81
CA MET A 583 -28.97 16.21 -23.02
C MET A 583 -28.40 16.45 -21.60
N LEU A 584 -27.32 17.23 -21.50
CA LEU A 584 -26.72 17.60 -20.21
C LEU A 584 -27.67 18.51 -19.38
N ALA A 585 -28.33 19.48 -20.03
CA ALA A 585 -29.29 20.37 -19.37
C ALA A 585 -30.59 19.68 -18.93
N MET A 586 -31.07 18.66 -19.66
CA MET A 586 -32.27 17.91 -19.30
C MET A 586 -32.07 17.03 -18.06
N LYS A 587 -30.87 16.48 -17.85
CA LYS A 587 -30.57 15.59 -16.70
C LYS A 587 -30.37 16.32 -15.36
N GLU A 588 -30.04 17.63 -15.35
CA GLU A 588 -30.02 18.42 -14.11
C GLU A 588 -31.37 18.43 -13.37
N LYS A 589 -32.48 18.13 -14.06
CA LYS A 589 -33.84 18.13 -13.50
C LYS A 589 -34.28 16.80 -12.86
N GLU A 590 -33.58 15.70 -13.07
CA GLU A 590 -33.87 14.40 -12.44
C GLU A 590 -32.69 13.92 -11.58
N LYS A 591 -32.54 14.47 -10.37
CA LYS A 591 -31.56 13.98 -9.39
C LYS A 591 -31.94 12.59 -8.88
N GLN A 592 -31.50 11.53 -9.56
CA GLN A 592 -31.31 10.22 -8.93
C GLN A 592 -30.05 10.24 -8.04
N ASP A 593 -30.06 9.47 -6.95
CA ASP A 593 -28.93 9.35 -6.02
C ASP A 593 -27.75 8.68 -6.75
N GLY A 594 -26.70 9.44 -7.08
CA GLY A 594 -25.58 9.01 -7.93
C GLY A 594 -24.60 8.03 -7.29
N ARG A 595 -24.95 7.46 -6.15
CA ARG A 595 -24.14 6.48 -5.43
C ARG A 595 -24.33 5.08 -5.99
N LEU A 596 -23.33 4.59 -6.72
CA LEU A 596 -23.28 3.20 -7.17
C LEU A 596 -22.97 2.21 -6.02
N VAL A 597 -22.36 2.71 -4.94
CA VAL A 597 -22.23 1.95 -3.70
C VAL A 597 -23.47 2.24 -2.88
N ASN A 598 -24.40 1.28 -2.81
CA ASN A 598 -25.42 1.30 -1.78
C ASN A 598 -24.70 1.51 -0.44
N ALA A 599 -24.93 2.65 0.21
CA ALA A 599 -24.55 2.78 1.59
C ALA A 599 -25.17 1.58 2.29
N GLU A 600 -24.34 0.71 2.90
CA GLU A 600 -24.84 -0.25 3.87
C GLU A 600 -25.89 0.50 4.69
N ALA A 601 -27.12 0.00 4.72
CA ALA A 601 -28.19 0.57 5.52
C ALA A 601 -27.77 0.41 6.98
N ARG A 602 -26.89 1.30 7.45
CA ARG A 602 -26.58 1.46 8.86
C ARG A 602 -27.80 2.13 9.41
N ALA A 603 -28.56 1.36 10.18
CA ALA A 603 -29.59 1.91 11.03
C ALA A 603 -28.92 2.98 11.90
N HIS A 604 -29.11 4.26 11.56
CA HIS A 604 -28.68 5.36 12.39
C HIS A 604 -29.70 5.48 13.52
N GLY A 605 -29.29 5.04 14.71
CA GLY A 605 -30.12 5.00 15.91
C GLY A 605 -29.46 4.15 16.99
N GLY A 606 -29.85 4.34 18.25
CA GLY A 606 -29.40 3.49 19.34
C GLY A 606 -29.75 2.04 19.04
N ILE A 607 -28.72 1.18 18.96
CA ILE A 607 -28.88 -0.26 18.75
C ILE A 607 -29.82 -0.78 19.85
N SER A 608 -30.92 -1.45 19.46
CA SER A 608 -31.86 -2.04 20.41
C SER A 608 -31.13 -2.92 21.41
N GLN A 609 -31.48 -2.83 22.70
CA GLN A 609 -30.92 -3.69 23.75
C GLN A 609 -31.11 -5.18 23.43
N SER A 610 -32.11 -5.54 22.62
CA SER A 610 -32.30 -6.92 22.14
C SER A 610 -31.14 -7.41 21.27
N VAL A 611 -30.57 -6.55 20.43
CA VAL A 611 -29.43 -6.89 19.57
C VAL A 611 -28.16 -7.06 20.40
N TRP A 612 -27.99 -6.22 21.43
CA TRP A 612 -26.92 -6.43 22.42
C TRP A 612 -27.10 -7.75 23.17
N LEU A 613 -28.32 -8.07 23.60
CA LEU A 613 -28.63 -9.34 24.27
C LEU A 613 -28.40 -10.56 23.37
N ASP A 614 -28.75 -10.48 22.09
CA ASP A 614 -28.52 -11.54 21.12
C ASP A 614 -27.01 -11.71 20.83
N TYR A 615 -26.27 -10.60 20.74
CA TYR A 615 -24.81 -10.64 20.63
C TYR A 615 -24.14 -11.22 21.88
N PHE A 616 -24.63 -10.89 23.08
CA PHE A 616 -24.16 -11.46 24.34
C PHE A 616 -24.55 -12.93 24.50
N ARG A 617 -25.71 -13.37 23.98
CA ARG A 617 -26.10 -14.78 23.95
C ARG A 617 -25.23 -15.57 22.99
N ALA A 618 -25.02 -15.07 21.77
CA ALA A 618 -24.17 -15.71 20.77
C ALA A 618 -22.69 -15.76 21.20
N GLY A 619 -22.19 -14.70 21.85
CA GLY A 619 -20.84 -14.69 22.43
C GLY A 619 -20.71 -15.42 23.76
N GLY A 620 -21.83 -15.67 24.45
CA GLY A 620 -21.88 -16.31 25.78
C GLY A 620 -22.05 -17.84 25.74
N GLU A 621 -22.65 -18.38 24.67
CA GLU A 621 -22.91 -19.82 24.53
C GLU A 621 -21.65 -20.68 24.47
N GLU A 622 -20.48 -20.13 24.13
CA GLU A 622 -19.21 -20.87 24.18
C GLU A 622 -18.65 -21.07 25.61
N SER A 623 -19.21 -20.39 26.63
CA SER A 623 -18.63 -20.39 27.97
C SER A 623 -19.40 -21.17 29.04
N LEU A 624 -20.65 -21.60 28.79
CA LEU A 624 -21.51 -22.14 29.86
C LEU A 624 -22.29 -23.43 29.59
N SER A 625 -22.13 -24.13 28.46
CA SER A 625 -22.72 -25.47 28.31
C SER A 625 -21.73 -26.52 27.85
N GLY A 626 -21.04 -27.14 28.82
CA GLY A 626 -20.68 -28.54 28.70
C GLY A 626 -21.96 -29.37 28.73
N GLY A 627 -22.43 -29.85 27.58
CA GLY A 627 -23.63 -30.67 27.51
C GLY A 627 -24.06 -30.96 26.09
N ILE A 628 -23.91 -32.22 25.69
CA ILE A 628 -24.38 -32.81 24.43
C ILE A 628 -25.91 -32.65 24.33
N SER A 629 -26.41 -31.91 23.34
CA SER A 629 -27.69 -32.17 22.64
C SER A 629 -28.07 -31.02 21.67
N ASN A 630 -28.35 -31.38 20.42
CA ASN A 630 -29.10 -30.65 19.39
C ASN A 630 -28.49 -29.43 18.66
N ARG A 631 -27.56 -29.71 17.74
CA ARG A 631 -27.25 -28.84 16.59
C ARG A 631 -28.35 -29.00 15.52
N ARG A 632 -29.35 -28.12 15.45
CA ARG A 632 -30.15 -27.88 14.21
C ARG A 632 -31.19 -26.74 14.24
N SER A 633 -31.45 -26.06 15.36
CA SER A 633 -32.62 -25.16 15.48
C SER A 633 -32.34 -23.64 15.42
N GLY A 634 -31.08 -23.19 15.37
CA GLY A 634 -30.76 -21.76 15.39
C GLY A 634 -30.88 -21.05 14.04
N LEU A 635 -30.43 -21.70 12.96
CA LEU A 635 -30.40 -21.11 11.61
C LEU A 635 -31.76 -21.11 10.91
N SER A 636 -32.67 -22.04 11.24
CA SER A 636 -34.02 -22.06 10.68
C SER A 636 -34.90 -20.92 11.21
N CYS A 637 -34.75 -20.53 12.47
CA CYS A 637 -35.57 -19.47 13.08
C CYS A 637 -35.20 -18.06 12.58
N LEU A 638 -33.93 -17.84 12.19
CA LEU A 638 -33.47 -16.58 11.59
C LEU A 638 -33.87 -16.46 10.12
N ALA A 639 -33.87 -17.56 9.36
CA ALA A 639 -34.35 -17.58 7.97
C ALA A 639 -35.86 -17.34 7.87
N GLU A 640 -36.64 -17.89 8.81
CA GLU A 640 -38.11 -17.74 8.83
C GLU A 640 -38.53 -16.29 9.16
N LYS A 641 -37.85 -15.62 10.10
CA LYS A 641 -38.11 -14.21 10.45
C LYS A 641 -37.63 -13.18 9.42
N LEU A 642 -36.57 -13.49 8.67
CA LEU A 642 -36.12 -12.63 7.57
C LEU A 642 -37.05 -12.71 6.35
N SER A 643 -37.81 -13.80 6.20
CA SER A 643 -38.80 -13.93 5.12
C SER A 643 -40.08 -13.11 5.35
N GLU A 644 -40.42 -12.79 6.60
CA GLU A 644 -41.65 -12.06 6.96
C GLU A 644 -41.54 -10.53 6.80
N THR A 645 -40.35 -9.99 6.55
CA THR A 645 -40.10 -8.53 6.56
C THR A 645 -39.96 -7.88 5.17
N HIS A 646 -40.14 -8.61 4.06
CA HIS A 646 -40.03 -8.05 2.70
C HIS A 646 -41.24 -8.39 1.79
N PRO A 647 -42.08 -7.41 1.39
CA PRO A 647 -43.27 -7.66 0.58
C PRO A 647 -42.98 -7.63 -0.94
N LEU A 648 -42.00 -8.39 -1.44
CA LEU A 648 -41.70 -8.47 -2.89
C LEU A 648 -41.44 -9.88 -3.45
N MET A 649 -41.60 -10.95 -2.67
CA MET A 649 -41.47 -12.34 -3.16
C MET A 649 -42.82 -13.08 -3.13
N LYS A 650 -43.84 -12.49 -3.77
CA LYS A 650 -45.07 -13.20 -4.17
C LYS A 650 -45.36 -12.93 -5.64
N ARG A 651 -44.57 -13.55 -6.52
CA ARG A 651 -44.93 -13.90 -7.90
C ARG A 651 -43.74 -14.60 -8.58
N CYS A 652 -43.73 -15.91 -8.49
CA CYS A 652 -43.25 -16.87 -9.49
C CYS A 652 -43.51 -18.26 -8.91
N ASN A 653 -44.62 -18.87 -9.34
CA ASN A 653 -44.81 -20.32 -9.29
C ASN A 653 -44.08 -20.94 -10.48
#